data_AF-A0A1M4T4F9-F1
#
_entry.id   AF-A0A1M4T4F9-F1
#
_cell.length_a   1.000
_cell.length_b   1.000
_cell.length_c   1.000
_cell.angle_alpha   90.00
_cell.angle_beta   90.00
_cell.angle_gamma   90.00
#
_symmetry.space_group_name_H-M   'P 1'
#
loop_
_entity.id
_entity.type
_entity.pdbx_description
1 polymer ?
#
loop_
_entity_poly.entity_id
_entity_poly.type
_entity_poly.pdbx_seq_one_letter_code
_entity_poly.pdbx_strand_id
1 'polypeptide(L)'
;MKFDNSIGNFNSSIIDNEKNNNQNIIREKLEKRILKEFKIKKLIGDIIINDSEYEILIEDFRNKCKIIENSASHSIIDPLFATALVYIGIKYYDGSFWPHVAKILSVDKLTINFQGWIGDSFINTLKRYNKVIIDENEKVKNILMHGFVSDYYANDMFNFLFKYYDIDLERDLSRNNKEMMNNLIEIIQRNDNTGRTYLLVKQTANAIIANKRGGKIRIRRLLKLIDKCFYDQVTPINPVSRMSILFNKWQENSEDFKIKRNQYNLSFSKKKSFSSPYLKCDLKNTKFKLILPSQLIKFENEGEIKWKINTSNKNIIVDTYTYEAVTGNKTQEMFIDINPLEIFDEFIVELLNDEKSIRCFKLKSHCIRFFDKDGNLLNTNSNLPKGEDVYSFTKKDEIPISEAILDNEIIGNLLRTCFNFSLGDYVRLPDGKVISIDKKIEEGLLYRNSLKDCYAEYNNEILPIYKSPPVILIKIQENRAKGTIININGKNNRMFDEIAIKVDLNDGSNEVGYIINLKDYGCIKDGVYEVFIDVPNDRTNRYWRFALINGIEYSFEDAPYIFKTKATIVFNENLKIISNDITTEKNRDDNSFNFEINSNKDYIDFLYEFNNENIKLFFKVPVLKWSLDNNIWNIEKMLDIWHSEFPSKIYIKGPFDKMKFSLDENIGNEEKVVEQAKSYLKSKDGVFVCDISVFKSWFGREKIKRSIFIEFDGYRIEFLNVITKSVVADHILKGNFTENELIGNFKIIGNANYYVDIVYTKTSEPIASKLPIINGTFSIKQKLLSGKYELTIYEDEEDDTGFGISNYLYVDRFYEEIINPYDLSGKSLEIKGIKKGENSLFEINLSCRYVINDLKKIDDNNYAGVLLVDFQNKSPINYNVKVNFYDLNKIKFVYLTFYDGYEYVEFLLDNFKNIIVKEEEKGLKGSVKYRRYTSLYPEDYVFIVDFTDSIPMLKEDIVNFSKYNSFKNDDIDLIPIEKLGLSTNTYNILKSAHIKTANTIEKMTYNDLLMIKNLDKNAILEIITAMRRIGIKVDHLKYNKQNK
;
A
#
# COMPACT_ATOMS: atom_id res chain seq x y z
N MET A 1 16.01 -23.69 68.05
CA MET A 1 15.78 -25.04 67.48
C MET A 1 14.28 -25.24 67.35
N LYS A 2 13.84 -25.72 66.18
CA LYS A 2 12.46 -25.82 65.62
C LYS A 2 11.93 -24.55 64.93
N PHE A 3 12.03 -24.60 63.59
CA PHE A 3 11.41 -23.75 62.57
C PHE A 3 10.02 -24.33 62.24
N ASP A 4 9.02 -23.46 62.04
CA ASP A 4 7.71 -23.81 61.48
C ASP A 4 7.66 -23.50 59.98
N ASN A 5 7.37 -24.55 59.19
CA ASN A 5 7.20 -24.57 57.74
C ASN A 5 5.71 -24.39 57.37
N SER A 6 5.21 -23.16 57.28
CA SER A 6 3.79 -22.94 56.87
C SER A 6 3.57 -21.83 55.83
N ILE A 7 4.60 -21.08 55.42
CA ILE A 7 4.42 -19.92 54.52
C ILE A 7 4.84 -20.20 53.06
N GLY A 8 5.53 -21.32 52.80
CA GLY A 8 5.96 -21.70 51.44
C GLY A 8 4.90 -22.40 50.56
N ASN A 9 3.79 -22.87 51.12
CA ASN A 9 2.79 -23.69 50.40
C ASN A 9 1.57 -22.90 49.86
N PHE A 10 1.40 -21.63 50.25
CA PHE A 10 0.24 -20.82 49.83
C PHE A 10 0.48 -20.05 48.51
N ASN A 11 1.73 -19.68 48.19
CA ASN A 11 2.03 -18.94 46.96
C ASN A 11 2.29 -19.83 45.73
N SER A 12 2.73 -21.08 45.90
CA SER A 12 2.80 -22.04 44.78
C SER A 12 1.40 -22.51 44.36
N SER A 13 0.50 -22.73 45.32
CA SER A 13 -0.85 -23.22 45.05
C SER A 13 -1.75 -22.20 44.32
N ILE A 14 -1.55 -20.90 44.49
CA ILE A 14 -2.32 -19.87 43.76
C ILE A 14 -1.84 -19.75 42.30
N ILE A 15 -0.53 -19.76 42.05
CA ILE A 15 0.06 -19.70 40.70
C ILE A 15 -0.21 -21.01 39.92
N ASP A 16 -0.17 -22.15 40.61
CA ASP A 16 -0.52 -23.45 40.03
C ASP A 16 -2.04 -23.57 39.80
N ASN A 17 -2.88 -22.98 40.65
CA ASN A 17 -4.34 -22.91 40.43
C ASN A 17 -4.71 -22.00 39.25
N GLU A 18 -4.03 -20.87 39.05
CA GLU A 18 -4.25 -20.00 37.88
C GLU A 18 -3.78 -20.64 36.57
N LYS A 19 -2.64 -21.34 36.55
CA LYS A 19 -2.18 -22.13 35.39
C LYS A 19 -3.10 -23.30 35.08
N ASN A 20 -3.56 -24.03 36.11
CA ASN A 20 -4.50 -25.14 35.95
C ASN A 20 -5.88 -24.67 35.48
N ASN A 21 -6.38 -23.53 35.98
CA ASN A 21 -7.63 -22.94 35.48
C ASN A 21 -7.52 -22.50 34.01
N ASN A 22 -6.40 -21.87 33.62
CA ASN A 22 -6.22 -21.43 32.24
C ASN A 22 -6.08 -22.62 31.26
N GLN A 23 -5.38 -23.70 31.65
CA GLN A 23 -5.31 -24.94 30.88
C GLN A 23 -6.66 -25.65 30.75
N ASN A 24 -7.47 -25.68 31.82
CA ASN A 24 -8.81 -26.26 31.79
C ASN A 24 -9.75 -25.48 30.85
N ILE A 25 -9.67 -24.15 30.84
CA ILE A 25 -10.44 -23.30 29.93
C ILE A 25 -10.03 -23.53 28.47
N ILE A 26 -8.72 -23.65 28.19
CA ILE A 26 -8.22 -23.95 26.84
C ILE A 26 -8.72 -25.33 26.37
N ARG A 27 -8.68 -26.33 27.25
CA ARG A 27 -9.16 -27.69 26.97
C ARG A 27 -10.66 -27.71 26.65
N GLU A 28 -11.49 -27.05 27.46
CA GLU A 28 -12.94 -26.99 27.20
C GLU A 28 -13.27 -26.27 25.89
N LYS A 29 -12.55 -25.18 25.58
CA LYS A 29 -12.71 -24.45 24.31
C LYS A 29 -12.30 -25.32 23.12
N LEU A 30 -11.19 -26.05 23.23
CA LEU A 30 -10.72 -26.99 22.21
C LEU A 30 -11.74 -28.11 21.96
N GLU A 31 -12.23 -28.75 23.04
CA GLU A 31 -13.24 -29.81 22.97
C GLU A 31 -14.52 -29.34 22.30
N LYS A 32 -15.07 -28.19 22.73
CA LYS A 32 -16.26 -27.60 22.11
C LYS A 32 -16.05 -27.28 20.63
N ARG A 33 -14.87 -26.75 20.25
CA ARG A 33 -14.54 -26.45 18.85
C ARG A 33 -14.45 -27.71 18.00
N ILE A 34 -13.70 -28.72 18.46
CA ILE A 34 -13.57 -30.00 17.74
C ILE A 34 -14.96 -30.62 17.57
N LEU A 35 -15.77 -30.74 18.61
CA LEU A 35 -17.11 -31.34 18.50
C LEU A 35 -18.04 -30.60 17.53
N LYS A 36 -17.94 -29.27 17.46
CA LYS A 36 -18.70 -28.44 16.51
C LYS A 36 -18.20 -28.63 15.08
N GLU A 37 -16.90 -28.43 14.86
CA GLU A 37 -16.31 -28.45 13.52
C GLU A 37 -16.22 -29.86 12.94
N PHE A 38 -16.01 -30.87 13.78
CA PHE A 38 -16.03 -32.27 13.37
C PHE A 38 -17.38 -32.68 12.80
N LYS A 39 -18.50 -31.99 13.05
CA LYS A 39 -19.75 -32.27 12.34
C LYS A 39 -19.78 -31.64 10.94
N ILE A 40 -19.25 -30.42 10.83
CA ILE A 40 -19.39 -29.55 9.65
C ILE A 40 -18.33 -29.85 8.58
N LYS A 41 -17.06 -30.01 8.99
CA LYS A 41 -15.90 -30.12 8.08
C LYS A 41 -15.88 -31.46 7.36
N LYS A 42 -15.65 -31.48 6.05
CA LYS A 42 -15.64 -32.74 5.28
C LYS A 42 -14.39 -33.58 5.54
N LEU A 43 -13.23 -32.93 5.66
CA LEU A 43 -11.98 -33.56 6.08
C LEU A 43 -11.65 -33.13 7.52
N ILE A 44 -11.12 -34.04 8.33
CA ILE A 44 -10.83 -33.78 9.75
C ILE A 44 -9.64 -32.83 9.90
N GLY A 45 -8.65 -32.90 9.00
CA GLY A 45 -7.50 -32.01 8.98
C GLY A 45 -7.84 -30.54 8.69
N ASP A 46 -9.12 -30.21 8.42
CA ASP A 46 -9.58 -28.82 8.23
C ASP A 46 -10.01 -28.15 9.54
N ILE A 47 -10.02 -28.90 10.64
CA ILE A 47 -10.22 -28.39 11.99
C ILE A 47 -8.88 -27.85 12.44
N ILE A 48 -8.75 -26.54 12.67
CA ILE A 48 -7.47 -25.91 13.00
C ILE A 48 -7.05 -26.27 14.42
N ILE A 49 -5.79 -26.68 14.60
CA ILE A 49 -5.18 -26.99 15.90
C ILE A 49 -3.80 -26.30 15.96
N ASN A 50 -3.59 -25.44 16.96
CA ASN A 50 -2.30 -24.82 17.21
C ASN A 50 -1.38 -25.75 18.04
N ASP A 51 -0.09 -25.40 18.20
CA ASP A 51 0.86 -26.29 18.89
C ASP A 51 0.53 -26.53 20.36
N SER A 52 0.01 -25.54 21.09
CA SER A 52 -0.42 -25.72 22.49
C SER A 52 -1.65 -26.64 22.61
N GLU A 53 -2.60 -26.52 21.68
CA GLU A 53 -3.79 -27.37 21.60
C GLU A 53 -3.44 -28.80 21.16
N TYR A 54 -2.42 -28.94 20.30
CA TYR A 54 -1.93 -30.25 19.86
C TYR A 54 -1.38 -31.07 21.02
N GLU A 55 -0.61 -30.46 21.93
CA GLU A 55 -0.10 -31.17 23.12
C GLU A 55 -1.25 -31.68 24.01
N ILE A 56 -2.28 -30.86 24.25
CA ILE A 56 -3.48 -31.24 24.99
C ILE A 56 -4.21 -32.41 24.30
N LEU A 57 -4.35 -32.33 22.97
CA LEU A 57 -5.00 -33.36 22.18
C LEU A 57 -4.25 -34.70 22.22
N ILE A 58 -2.91 -34.66 22.28
CA ILE A 58 -2.07 -35.85 22.37
C ILE A 58 -2.11 -36.47 23.77
N GLU A 59 -2.18 -35.65 24.82
CA GLU A 59 -2.39 -36.13 26.19
C GLU A 59 -3.73 -36.86 26.33
N ASP A 60 -4.80 -36.27 25.80
CA ASP A 60 -6.12 -36.90 25.77
C ASP A 60 -6.14 -38.19 24.95
N PHE A 61 -5.45 -38.20 23.79
CA PHE A 61 -5.25 -39.41 22.98
C PHE A 61 -4.53 -40.53 23.75
N ARG A 62 -3.46 -40.23 24.49
CA ARG A 62 -2.75 -41.21 25.34
C ARG A 62 -3.68 -41.84 26.37
N ASN A 63 -4.49 -41.01 27.04
CA ASN A 63 -5.45 -41.49 28.04
C ASN A 63 -6.52 -42.39 27.41
N LYS A 64 -7.03 -42.02 26.23
CA LYS A 64 -8.00 -42.82 25.48
C LYS A 64 -7.43 -44.14 24.95
N CYS A 65 -6.16 -44.18 24.55
CA CYS A 65 -5.47 -45.43 24.20
C CYS A 65 -5.38 -46.40 25.38
N LYS A 66 -5.09 -45.91 26.59
CA LYS A 66 -5.11 -46.74 27.82
C LYS A 66 -6.51 -47.29 28.11
N ILE A 67 -7.56 -46.51 27.85
CA ILE A 67 -8.94 -46.98 28.00
C ILE A 67 -9.25 -48.09 26.99
N ILE A 68 -8.86 -47.94 25.72
CA ILE A 68 -9.04 -48.97 24.69
C ILE A 68 -8.37 -50.28 25.10
N GLU A 69 -7.13 -50.22 25.57
CA GLU A 69 -6.35 -51.39 25.99
C GLU A 69 -7.01 -52.15 27.16
N ASN A 70 -7.61 -51.43 28.11
CA ASN A 70 -8.21 -52.02 29.32
C ASN A 70 -9.73 -52.29 29.21
N SER A 71 -10.40 -51.81 28.16
CA SER A 71 -11.84 -51.98 27.98
C SER A 71 -12.20 -53.33 27.37
N ALA A 72 -13.29 -53.97 27.84
CA ALA A 72 -13.74 -55.25 27.30
C ALA A 72 -14.17 -55.20 25.81
N SER A 73 -14.58 -54.03 25.31
CA SER A 73 -14.97 -53.80 23.92
C SER A 73 -13.81 -53.41 23.01
N HIS A 74 -12.64 -53.06 23.56
CA HIS A 74 -11.47 -52.52 22.85
C HIS A 74 -11.81 -51.47 21.78
N SER A 75 -12.83 -50.63 22.01
CA SER A 75 -13.29 -49.66 21.02
C SER A 75 -13.90 -48.41 21.66
N ILE A 76 -13.65 -47.25 21.06
CA ILE A 76 -14.24 -45.96 21.43
C ILE A 76 -14.79 -45.22 20.20
N ILE A 77 -15.81 -44.39 20.42
CA ILE A 77 -16.38 -43.50 19.41
C ILE A 77 -16.18 -42.07 19.89
N ASP A 78 -15.15 -41.40 19.37
CA ASP A 78 -14.74 -40.10 19.90
C ASP A 78 -14.09 -39.19 18.84
N PRO A 79 -14.70 -38.01 18.54
CA PRO A 79 -14.15 -37.02 17.62
C PRO A 79 -12.75 -36.51 17.97
N LEU A 80 -12.42 -36.37 19.27
CA LEU A 80 -11.09 -35.90 19.69
C LEU A 80 -10.01 -36.92 19.34
N PHE A 81 -10.26 -38.19 19.66
CA PHE A 81 -9.38 -39.31 19.31
C PHE A 81 -9.15 -39.40 17.79
N ALA A 82 -10.21 -39.27 17.00
CA ALA A 82 -10.09 -39.28 15.54
C ALA A 82 -9.31 -38.07 15.00
N THR A 83 -9.49 -36.89 15.62
CA THR A 83 -8.74 -35.67 15.26
C THR A 83 -7.26 -35.82 15.58
N ALA A 84 -6.92 -36.40 16.74
CA ALA A 84 -5.54 -36.69 17.13
C ALA A 84 -4.82 -37.56 16.10
N LEU A 85 -5.42 -38.70 15.70
CA LEU A 85 -4.83 -39.62 14.73
C LEU A 85 -4.54 -38.97 13.37
N VAL A 86 -5.45 -38.11 12.89
CA VAL A 86 -5.27 -37.37 11.64
C VAL A 86 -4.13 -36.37 11.75
N TYR A 87 -4.03 -35.66 12.87
CA TYR A 87 -2.95 -34.71 13.12
C TYR A 87 -1.57 -35.36 13.31
N ILE A 88 -1.51 -36.56 13.88
CA ILE A 88 -0.29 -37.38 13.90
C ILE A 88 0.14 -37.72 12.47
N GLY A 89 -0.81 -38.12 11.62
CA GLY A 89 -0.56 -38.38 10.20
C GLY A 89 -0.09 -37.14 9.44
N ILE A 90 -0.67 -35.97 9.75
CA ILE A 90 -0.26 -34.69 9.17
C ILE A 90 1.20 -34.36 9.52
N LYS A 91 1.58 -34.39 10.81
CA LYS A 91 2.89 -33.93 11.27
C LYS A 91 4.03 -34.91 10.96
N TYR A 92 3.78 -36.21 11.05
CA TYR A 92 4.88 -37.20 11.09
C TYR A 92 4.87 -38.24 9.97
N TYR A 93 3.80 -38.39 9.19
CA TYR A 93 3.77 -39.45 8.18
C TYR A 93 4.79 -39.23 7.06
N ASP A 94 5.73 -40.17 6.96
CA ASP A 94 6.89 -40.22 6.05
C ASP A 94 6.91 -41.50 5.17
N GLY A 95 5.79 -42.23 5.16
CA GLY A 95 5.66 -43.55 4.53
C GLY A 95 5.27 -44.64 5.54
N SER A 96 5.58 -44.44 6.82
CA SER A 96 5.18 -45.34 7.92
C SER A 96 4.32 -44.61 8.95
N PHE A 97 3.16 -45.16 9.36
CA PHE A 97 2.27 -44.49 10.31
C PHE A 97 2.44 -44.99 11.75
N TRP A 98 2.34 -46.30 11.97
CA TRP A 98 2.34 -46.91 13.31
C TRP A 98 3.59 -46.66 14.16
N PRO A 99 4.82 -46.59 13.62
CA PRO A 99 6.00 -46.24 14.41
C PRO A 99 5.87 -44.87 15.10
N HIS A 100 5.27 -43.87 14.45
CA HIS A 100 5.05 -42.55 15.04
C HIS A 100 4.00 -42.58 16.15
N VAL A 101 2.96 -43.40 16.00
CA VAL A 101 1.96 -43.64 17.06
C VAL A 101 2.62 -44.32 18.27
N ALA A 102 3.48 -45.32 18.05
CA ALA A 102 4.27 -45.98 19.11
C ALA A 102 5.13 -44.97 19.88
N LYS A 103 5.84 -44.10 19.16
CA LYS A 103 6.67 -43.04 19.74
C LYS A 103 5.85 -42.07 20.61
N ILE A 104 4.66 -41.68 20.16
CA ILE A 104 3.76 -40.80 20.91
C ILE A 104 3.25 -41.46 22.19
N LEU A 105 2.96 -42.76 22.14
CA LEU A 105 2.56 -43.56 23.30
C LEU A 105 3.73 -43.99 24.19
N SER A 106 4.97 -43.63 23.82
CA SER A 106 6.19 -43.99 24.53
C SER A 106 6.39 -45.51 24.68
N VAL A 107 6.07 -46.26 23.62
CA VAL A 107 6.28 -47.72 23.52
C VAL A 107 7.13 -48.07 22.30
N ASP A 108 7.94 -49.13 22.40
CA ASP A 108 8.86 -49.53 21.33
C ASP A 108 8.13 -49.97 20.05
N LYS A 109 7.02 -50.72 20.20
CA LYS A 109 6.22 -51.19 19.07
C LYS A 109 4.78 -51.51 19.49
N LEU A 110 3.82 -51.13 18.66
CA LEU A 110 2.41 -51.51 18.84
C LEU A 110 2.16 -52.93 18.29
N THR A 111 1.46 -53.76 19.05
CA THR A 111 1.02 -55.08 18.57
C THR A 111 -0.02 -54.93 17.45
N ILE A 112 -0.12 -55.93 16.55
CA ILE A 112 -1.05 -55.90 15.41
C ILE A 112 -2.50 -55.74 15.89
N ASN A 113 -2.87 -56.42 16.99
CA ASN A 113 -4.19 -56.32 17.59
C ASN A 113 -4.50 -54.90 18.08
N PHE A 114 -3.53 -54.25 18.74
CA PHE A 114 -3.73 -52.89 19.25
C PHE A 114 -3.82 -51.84 18.13
N GLN A 115 -3.02 -52.00 17.07
CA GLN A 115 -3.19 -51.21 15.84
C GLN A 115 -4.59 -51.41 15.23
N GLY A 116 -5.08 -52.65 15.27
CA GLY A 116 -6.43 -53.02 14.89
C GLY A 116 -7.48 -52.21 15.65
N TRP A 117 -7.44 -52.26 16.99
CA TRP A 117 -8.37 -51.59 17.89
C TRP A 117 -8.39 -50.06 17.73
N ILE A 118 -7.21 -49.44 17.60
CA ILE A 118 -7.09 -47.99 17.33
C ILE A 118 -7.75 -47.64 16.00
N GLY A 119 -7.46 -48.41 14.94
CA GLY A 119 -8.05 -48.16 13.63
C GLY A 119 -9.56 -48.44 13.57
N ASP A 120 -10.06 -49.48 14.25
CA ASP A 120 -11.50 -49.76 14.33
C ASP A 120 -12.25 -48.66 15.07
N SER A 121 -11.67 -48.12 16.15
CA SER A 121 -12.21 -46.97 16.87
C SER A 121 -12.30 -45.72 15.98
N PHE A 122 -11.29 -45.48 15.13
CA PHE A 122 -11.32 -44.41 14.14
C PHE A 122 -12.46 -44.60 13.14
N ILE A 123 -12.57 -45.79 12.53
CA ILE A 123 -13.62 -46.11 11.53
C ILE A 123 -15.02 -46.00 12.15
N ASN A 124 -15.22 -46.53 13.35
CA ASN A 124 -16.50 -46.44 14.08
C ASN A 124 -16.88 -44.98 14.36
N THR A 125 -15.89 -44.14 14.69
CA THR A 125 -16.09 -42.69 14.84
C THR A 125 -16.52 -42.05 13.52
N LEU A 126 -15.85 -42.36 12.41
CA LEU A 126 -16.23 -41.83 11.09
C LEU A 126 -17.68 -42.21 10.72
N LYS A 127 -18.07 -43.48 10.93
CA LYS A 127 -19.43 -43.97 10.67
C LYS A 127 -20.47 -43.22 11.49
N ARG A 128 -20.24 -43.04 12.79
CA ARG A 128 -21.18 -42.36 13.69
C ARG A 128 -21.47 -40.92 13.26
N TYR A 129 -20.46 -40.22 12.76
CA TYR A 129 -20.55 -38.81 12.37
C TYR A 129 -20.69 -38.60 10.85
N ASN A 130 -21.01 -39.65 10.09
CA ASN A 130 -21.22 -39.61 8.64
C ASN A 130 -20.04 -38.97 7.88
N LYS A 131 -18.81 -39.37 8.24
CA LYS A 131 -17.58 -38.96 7.55
C LYS A 131 -17.27 -39.86 6.36
N VAL A 132 -16.47 -39.32 5.44
CA VAL A 132 -16.08 -40.05 4.22
C VAL A 132 -15.14 -41.19 4.58
N ILE A 133 -15.42 -42.39 4.07
CA ILE A 133 -14.60 -43.60 4.22
C ILE A 133 -14.33 -44.14 2.81
N ILE A 134 -13.10 -44.54 2.52
CA ILE A 134 -12.70 -45.14 1.25
C ILE A 134 -13.02 -46.64 1.26
N ASP A 135 -12.39 -47.36 2.18
CA ASP A 135 -12.57 -48.78 2.47
C ASP A 135 -12.35 -48.99 3.97
N GLU A 136 -13.27 -49.67 4.64
CA GLU A 136 -13.24 -49.90 6.09
C GLU A 136 -12.00 -50.67 6.54
N ASN A 137 -11.45 -51.53 5.68
CA ASN A 137 -10.24 -52.31 5.96
C ASN A 137 -8.96 -51.47 5.84
N GLU A 138 -9.00 -50.36 5.10
CA GLU A 138 -7.85 -49.49 4.85
C GLU A 138 -7.69 -48.40 5.92
N LYS A 139 -7.59 -48.82 7.19
CA LYS A 139 -7.56 -47.97 8.39
C LYS A 139 -6.62 -46.76 8.27
N VAL A 140 -5.35 -46.99 7.93
CA VAL A 140 -4.32 -45.93 7.81
C VAL A 140 -4.62 -44.97 6.65
N LYS A 141 -5.10 -45.47 5.50
CA LYS A 141 -5.41 -44.61 4.35
C LYS A 141 -6.58 -43.69 4.63
N ASN A 142 -7.60 -44.15 5.37
CA ASN A 142 -8.69 -43.28 5.82
C ASN A 142 -8.18 -42.15 6.72
N ILE A 143 -7.27 -42.45 7.67
CA ILE A 143 -6.64 -41.43 8.53
C ILE A 143 -5.89 -40.40 7.69
N LEU A 144 -5.00 -40.86 6.79
CA LEU A 144 -4.16 -39.98 5.98
C LEU A 144 -4.95 -39.14 4.96
N MET A 145 -6.00 -39.70 4.36
CA MET A 145 -6.89 -38.96 3.44
C MET A 145 -7.50 -37.74 4.13
N HIS A 146 -7.91 -37.89 5.40
CA HIS A 146 -8.47 -36.78 6.17
C HIS A 146 -7.44 -35.68 6.49
N GLY A 147 -6.14 -35.93 6.32
CA GLY A 147 -5.08 -34.93 6.47
C GLY A 147 -4.72 -34.16 5.20
N PHE A 148 -5.31 -34.51 4.05
CA PHE A 148 -5.01 -33.99 2.70
C PHE A 148 -3.58 -34.27 2.21
N VAL A 149 -2.56 -33.69 2.83
CA VAL A 149 -1.12 -33.94 2.57
C VAL A 149 -0.39 -33.92 3.92
N SER A 150 0.68 -34.70 4.10
CA SER A 150 1.53 -34.62 5.31
C SER A 150 2.63 -33.57 5.13
N ASP A 151 3.22 -33.11 6.23
CA ASP A 151 4.29 -32.09 6.21
C ASP A 151 5.50 -32.58 5.41
N TYR A 152 5.83 -33.87 5.53
CA TYR A 152 6.92 -34.51 4.81
C TYR A 152 6.75 -34.43 3.28
N TYR A 153 5.57 -34.71 2.76
CA TYR A 153 5.28 -34.72 1.31
C TYR A 153 4.81 -33.37 0.75
N ALA A 154 4.74 -32.31 1.57
CA ALA A 154 4.27 -31.00 1.12
C ALA A 154 5.18 -30.39 0.04
N ASN A 155 6.50 -30.61 0.13
CA ASN A 155 7.47 -30.13 -0.86
C ASN A 155 7.21 -30.73 -2.24
N ASP A 156 6.92 -32.02 -2.33
CA ASP A 156 6.64 -32.69 -3.61
C ASP A 156 5.33 -32.20 -4.22
N MET A 157 4.32 -31.93 -3.39
CA MET A 157 3.09 -31.28 -3.82
C MET A 157 3.35 -29.89 -4.41
N PHE A 158 4.21 -29.07 -3.78
CA PHE A 158 4.58 -27.77 -4.31
C PHE A 158 5.38 -27.88 -5.61
N ASN A 159 6.32 -28.83 -5.70
CA ASN A 159 7.06 -29.09 -6.93
C ASN A 159 6.12 -29.47 -8.07
N PHE A 160 5.15 -30.35 -7.83
CA PHE A 160 4.14 -30.74 -8.82
C PHE A 160 3.33 -29.51 -9.30
N LEU A 161 2.81 -28.70 -8.38
CA LEU A 161 2.03 -27.52 -8.72
C LEU A 161 2.87 -26.44 -9.41
N PHE A 162 4.13 -26.27 -9.03
CA PHE A 162 5.04 -25.35 -9.69
C PHE A 162 5.35 -25.79 -11.12
N LYS A 163 5.54 -27.08 -11.38
CA LYS A 163 5.70 -27.59 -12.76
C LYS A 163 4.46 -27.33 -13.61
N TYR A 164 3.26 -27.51 -13.05
CA TYR A 164 2.02 -27.18 -13.76
C TYR A 164 1.92 -25.67 -14.06
N TYR A 165 2.24 -24.84 -13.08
CA TYR A 165 2.28 -23.39 -13.25
C TYR A 165 3.31 -22.96 -14.29
N ASP A 166 4.52 -23.49 -14.22
CA ASP A 166 5.64 -23.10 -15.07
C ASP A 166 5.50 -23.62 -16.51
N ILE A 167 5.06 -24.87 -16.68
CA ILE A 167 5.01 -25.53 -17.98
C ILE A 167 3.63 -25.39 -18.61
N ASP A 168 2.57 -25.89 -17.98
CA ASP A 168 1.23 -25.93 -18.59
C ASP A 168 0.65 -24.53 -18.74
N LEU A 169 0.74 -23.71 -17.68
CA LEU A 169 0.26 -22.33 -17.68
C LEU A 169 1.27 -21.31 -18.21
N GLU A 170 2.53 -21.70 -18.46
CA GLU A 170 3.61 -20.80 -18.88
C GLU A 170 3.80 -19.60 -17.94
N ARG A 171 3.60 -19.86 -16.65
CA ARG A 171 3.61 -18.86 -15.57
C ARG A 171 2.51 -17.81 -15.71
N ASP A 172 1.47 -18.02 -16.51
CA ASP A 172 0.32 -17.12 -16.57
C ASP A 172 -0.91 -17.76 -15.93
N LEU A 173 -1.19 -17.38 -14.68
CA LEU A 173 -2.32 -17.92 -13.94
C LEU A 173 -3.68 -17.56 -14.57
N SER A 174 -3.77 -16.49 -15.38
CA SER A 174 -5.02 -16.11 -16.07
C SER A 174 -5.47 -17.18 -17.07
N ARG A 175 -4.55 -18.01 -17.57
CA ARG A 175 -4.84 -19.13 -18.47
C ARG A 175 -5.53 -20.30 -17.78
N ASN A 176 -5.51 -20.38 -16.45
CA ASN A 176 -6.09 -21.47 -15.68
C ASN A 176 -7.63 -21.41 -15.63
N ASN A 177 -8.24 -21.64 -16.79
CA ASN A 177 -9.68 -21.64 -16.98
C ASN A 177 -10.32 -22.91 -16.35
N LYS A 178 -11.66 -22.98 -16.43
CA LYS A 178 -12.43 -24.10 -15.85
C LYS A 178 -12.00 -25.47 -16.40
N GLU A 179 -11.65 -25.54 -17.68
CA GLU A 179 -11.22 -26.77 -18.35
C GLU A 179 -9.82 -27.19 -17.88
N MET A 180 -8.84 -26.28 -17.88
CA MET A 180 -7.48 -26.56 -17.42
C MET A 180 -7.45 -27.00 -15.96
N MET A 181 -8.26 -26.38 -15.10
CA MET A 181 -8.41 -26.81 -13.72
C MET A 181 -9.07 -28.20 -13.61
N ASN A 182 -10.02 -28.54 -14.49
CA ASN A 182 -10.61 -29.88 -14.50
C ASN A 182 -9.58 -30.94 -14.91
N ASN A 183 -8.79 -30.68 -15.96
CA ASN A 183 -7.74 -31.57 -16.43
C ASN A 183 -6.69 -31.81 -15.33
N LEU A 184 -6.25 -30.74 -14.64
CA LEU A 184 -5.32 -30.89 -13.51
C LEU A 184 -5.88 -31.80 -12.42
N ILE A 185 -7.16 -31.63 -12.06
CA ILE A 185 -7.81 -32.47 -11.06
C ILE A 185 -7.89 -33.93 -11.53
N GLU A 186 -8.22 -34.17 -12.80
CA GLU A 186 -8.29 -35.54 -13.35
C GLU A 186 -6.93 -36.25 -13.28
N ILE A 187 -5.84 -35.54 -13.61
CA ILE A 187 -4.48 -36.08 -13.49
C ILE A 187 -4.13 -36.41 -12.03
N ILE A 188 -4.45 -35.51 -11.08
CA ILE A 188 -4.22 -35.79 -9.66
C ILE A 188 -5.07 -36.99 -9.18
N GLN A 189 -6.27 -37.18 -9.73
CA GLN A 189 -7.14 -38.29 -9.37
C GLN A 189 -6.67 -39.65 -9.91
N ARG A 190 -5.95 -39.69 -11.04
CA ARG A 190 -5.42 -40.94 -11.63
C ARG A 190 -4.38 -41.59 -10.71
N ASN A 191 -3.45 -40.80 -10.15
CA ASN A 191 -2.41 -41.25 -9.21
C ASN A 191 -1.77 -42.60 -9.61
N ASP A 192 -1.45 -42.72 -10.90
CA ASP A 192 -0.92 -43.91 -11.56
C ASP A 192 0.62 -43.95 -11.55
N ASN A 193 1.26 -42.97 -10.90
CA ASN A 193 2.70 -42.73 -10.88
C ASN A 193 3.31 -42.56 -12.28
N THR A 194 2.51 -42.20 -13.29
CA THR A 194 2.99 -41.88 -14.63
C THR A 194 3.28 -40.38 -14.78
N GLY A 195 4.24 -40.05 -15.64
CA GLY A 195 4.68 -38.69 -15.89
C GLY A 195 5.19 -37.99 -14.63
N ARG A 196 4.51 -36.93 -14.17
CA ARG A 196 4.85 -36.18 -12.95
C ARG A 196 3.98 -36.49 -11.73
N THR A 197 3.03 -37.42 -11.84
CA THR A 197 2.16 -37.79 -10.71
C THR A 197 2.89 -38.55 -9.60
N TYR A 198 4.10 -39.07 -9.84
CA TYR A 198 4.95 -39.69 -8.81
C TYR A 198 5.32 -38.74 -7.66
N LEU A 199 5.21 -37.42 -7.87
CA LEU A 199 5.39 -36.38 -6.84
C LEU A 199 4.18 -36.28 -5.90
N LEU A 200 3.08 -36.97 -6.21
CA LEU A 200 1.86 -36.93 -5.42
C LEU A 200 1.70 -38.25 -4.68
N VAL A 201 1.40 -38.12 -3.39
CA VAL A 201 1.05 -39.26 -2.55
C VAL A 201 -0.41 -39.62 -2.72
N LYS A 202 -0.70 -40.93 -2.66
CA LYS A 202 -2.05 -41.49 -2.86
C LYS A 202 -3.10 -40.87 -1.93
N GLN A 203 -2.73 -40.45 -0.71
CA GLN A 203 -3.66 -39.76 0.18
C GLN A 203 -4.17 -38.41 -0.35
N THR A 204 -3.34 -37.66 -1.09
CA THR A 204 -3.75 -36.38 -1.70
C THR A 204 -4.80 -36.60 -2.79
N ALA A 205 -4.59 -37.63 -3.64
CA ALA A 205 -5.56 -38.04 -4.65
C ALA A 205 -6.88 -38.47 -4.01
N ASN A 206 -6.83 -39.34 -3.00
CA ASN A 206 -8.00 -39.80 -2.27
C ASN A 206 -8.78 -38.64 -1.61
N ALA A 207 -8.07 -37.67 -1.02
CA ALA A 207 -8.70 -36.50 -0.41
C ALA A 207 -9.43 -35.61 -1.43
N ILE A 208 -8.89 -35.49 -2.64
CA ILE A 208 -9.53 -34.77 -3.75
C ILE A 208 -10.72 -35.54 -4.31
N ILE A 209 -10.65 -36.87 -4.40
CA ILE A 209 -11.79 -37.72 -4.77
C ILE A 209 -12.93 -37.52 -3.75
N ALA A 210 -12.61 -37.59 -2.45
CA ALA A 210 -13.56 -37.38 -1.35
C ALA A 210 -14.17 -35.96 -1.34
N ASN A 211 -13.39 -34.93 -1.69
CA ASN A 211 -13.83 -33.53 -1.66
C ASN A 211 -13.36 -32.73 -2.89
N LYS A 212 -13.87 -33.06 -4.09
CA LYS A 212 -13.45 -32.43 -5.37
C LYS A 212 -13.56 -30.90 -5.36
N ARG A 213 -14.62 -30.36 -4.76
CA ARG A 213 -14.83 -28.90 -4.64
C ARG A 213 -13.78 -28.26 -3.71
N GLY A 214 -13.56 -28.83 -2.51
CA GLY A 214 -12.56 -28.34 -1.57
C GLY A 214 -11.13 -28.46 -2.11
N GLY A 215 -10.80 -29.56 -2.80
CA GLY A 215 -9.51 -29.78 -3.45
C GLY A 215 -9.19 -28.72 -4.50
N LYS A 216 -10.14 -28.42 -5.40
CA LYS A 216 -10.01 -27.32 -6.39
C LYS A 216 -9.73 -25.97 -5.75
N ILE A 217 -10.35 -25.69 -4.60
CA ILE A 217 -10.15 -24.44 -3.87
C ILE A 217 -8.73 -24.38 -3.31
N ARG A 218 -8.23 -25.46 -2.68
CA ARG A 218 -6.86 -25.53 -2.16
C ARG A 218 -5.82 -25.37 -3.25
N ILE A 219 -5.92 -26.15 -4.32
CA ILE A 219 -4.97 -26.10 -5.44
C ILE A 219 -4.92 -24.70 -6.05
N ARG A 220 -6.08 -24.06 -6.28
CA ARG A 220 -6.11 -22.69 -6.80
C ARG A 220 -5.41 -21.69 -5.86
N ARG A 221 -5.54 -21.87 -4.54
CA ARG A 221 -4.84 -21.01 -3.56
C ARG A 221 -3.33 -21.22 -3.61
N LEU A 222 -2.87 -22.47 -3.67
CA LEU A 222 -1.44 -22.77 -3.76
C LEU A 222 -0.84 -22.23 -5.07
N LEU A 223 -1.54 -22.35 -6.20
CA LEU A 223 -1.11 -21.77 -7.47
C LEU A 223 -1.04 -20.23 -7.42
N LYS A 224 -2.01 -19.57 -6.79
CA LYS A 224 -1.95 -18.11 -6.55
C LYS A 224 -0.77 -17.70 -5.66
N LEU A 225 -0.43 -18.54 -4.68
CA LEU A 225 0.68 -18.28 -3.79
C LEU A 225 2.03 -18.41 -4.52
N ILE A 226 2.15 -19.43 -5.37
CA ILE A 226 3.29 -19.61 -6.29
C ILE A 226 3.42 -18.39 -7.23
N ASP A 227 2.32 -17.98 -7.87
CA ASP A 227 2.26 -16.86 -8.82
C ASP A 227 2.71 -15.52 -8.20
N LYS A 228 2.12 -15.14 -7.05
CA LYS A 228 2.51 -13.93 -6.31
C LYS A 228 3.97 -13.95 -5.85
N CYS A 229 4.44 -15.09 -5.35
CA CYS A 229 5.82 -15.22 -4.91
C CYS A 229 6.80 -15.12 -6.09
N PHE A 230 6.43 -15.67 -7.25
CA PHE A 230 7.26 -15.65 -8.45
C PHE A 230 7.36 -14.24 -9.06
N TYR A 231 6.24 -13.53 -9.23
CA TYR A 231 6.21 -12.22 -9.89
C TYR A 231 6.39 -11.04 -8.95
N ASP A 232 5.61 -10.99 -7.87
CA ASP A 232 5.55 -9.83 -6.99
C ASP A 232 6.66 -9.88 -5.94
N GLN A 233 7.40 -11.00 -5.87
CA GLN A 233 8.35 -11.32 -4.81
C GLN A 233 7.74 -11.25 -3.41
N VAL A 234 6.40 -11.33 -3.34
CA VAL A 234 5.64 -11.28 -2.11
C VAL A 234 5.58 -12.67 -1.52
N THR A 235 6.20 -12.82 -0.37
CA THR A 235 6.10 -14.03 0.46
C THR A 235 5.16 -13.75 1.63
N PRO A 236 4.44 -14.77 2.14
CA PRO A 236 3.73 -14.65 3.40
C PRO A 236 4.64 -14.17 4.53
N ILE A 237 4.36 -12.99 5.08
CA ILE A 237 5.01 -12.44 6.27
C ILE A 237 4.21 -12.94 7.49
N ASN A 238 4.89 -13.56 8.46
CA ASN A 238 4.28 -14.20 9.64
C ASN A 238 3.17 -15.22 9.28
N PRO A 239 3.48 -16.29 8.51
CA PRO A 239 2.48 -17.25 8.06
C PRO A 239 1.83 -17.98 9.23
N VAL A 240 0.50 -17.83 9.37
CA VAL A 240 -0.29 -18.53 10.40
C VAL A 240 -0.77 -19.91 9.89
N SER A 241 -0.98 -20.07 8.59
CA SER A 241 -1.47 -21.33 8.02
C SER A 241 -0.34 -22.34 7.82
N ARG A 242 -0.62 -23.62 8.12
CA ARG A 242 0.30 -24.74 7.92
C ARG A 242 0.90 -24.76 6.52
N MET A 243 0.06 -24.64 5.49
CA MET A 243 0.54 -24.67 4.09
C MET A 243 1.37 -23.44 3.73
N SER A 244 1.10 -22.26 4.30
CA SER A 244 1.93 -21.06 4.08
C SER A 244 3.30 -21.19 4.76
N ILE A 245 3.37 -21.78 5.95
CA ILE A 245 4.64 -22.04 6.64
C ILE A 245 5.49 -23.00 5.79
N LEU A 246 4.89 -24.10 5.32
CA LEU A 246 5.57 -25.08 4.47
C LEU A 246 5.96 -24.48 3.12
N PHE A 247 5.13 -23.60 2.54
CA PHE A 247 5.46 -22.88 1.31
C PHE A 247 6.69 -21.99 1.48
N ASN A 248 6.78 -21.24 2.57
CA ASN A 248 7.94 -20.38 2.85
C ASN A 248 9.23 -21.21 2.97
N LYS A 249 9.15 -22.37 3.64
CA LYS A 249 10.28 -23.32 3.67
C LYS A 249 10.61 -23.87 2.28
N TRP A 250 9.60 -24.21 1.48
CA TRP A 250 9.79 -24.77 0.14
C TRP A 250 10.47 -23.78 -0.82
N GLN A 251 9.99 -22.53 -0.91
CA GLN A 251 10.58 -21.54 -1.83
C GLN A 251 12.02 -21.16 -1.48
N GLU A 252 12.39 -21.26 -0.19
CA GLU A 252 13.76 -21.07 0.28
C GLU A 252 14.66 -22.27 -0.01
N ASN A 253 14.11 -23.47 -0.24
CA ASN A 253 14.90 -24.68 -0.45
C ASN A 253 14.81 -25.23 -1.88
N SER A 254 13.84 -24.80 -2.67
CA SER A 254 13.62 -25.27 -4.04
C SER A 254 14.56 -24.61 -5.04
N GLU A 255 15.56 -25.34 -5.49
CA GLU A 255 16.58 -24.86 -6.42
C GLU A 255 16.00 -24.54 -7.81
N ASP A 256 15.12 -25.39 -8.36
CA ASP A 256 14.45 -25.13 -9.66
C ASP A 256 13.59 -23.86 -9.62
N PHE A 257 12.89 -23.62 -8.51
CA PHE A 257 12.11 -22.40 -8.32
C PHE A 257 13.01 -21.16 -8.29
N LYS A 258 14.10 -21.20 -7.50
CA LYS A 258 15.06 -20.09 -7.39
C LYS A 258 15.74 -19.77 -8.71
N ILE A 259 16.21 -20.78 -9.45
CA ILE A 259 16.88 -20.60 -10.74
C ILE A 259 15.95 -19.85 -11.71
N LYS A 260 14.70 -20.31 -11.86
CA LYS A 260 13.72 -19.70 -12.76
C LYS A 260 13.31 -18.29 -12.33
N ARG A 261 13.14 -18.07 -11.02
CA ARG A 261 12.84 -16.75 -10.45
C ARG A 261 13.99 -15.75 -10.69
N ASN A 262 15.23 -16.19 -10.50
CA ASN A 262 16.42 -15.36 -10.70
C ASN A 262 16.65 -15.03 -12.19
N GLN A 263 16.44 -15.98 -13.10
CA GLN A 263 16.49 -15.74 -14.55
C GLN A 263 15.47 -14.69 -14.99
N TYR A 264 14.28 -14.69 -14.39
CA TYR A 264 13.25 -13.70 -14.66
C TYR A 264 13.62 -12.31 -14.13
N ASN A 265 14.16 -12.20 -12.91
CA ASN A 265 14.56 -10.93 -12.32
C ASN A 265 15.66 -10.19 -13.11
N LEU A 266 16.42 -10.89 -13.94
CA LEU A 266 17.44 -10.30 -14.84
C LEU A 266 16.86 -9.83 -16.18
N SER A 267 15.63 -10.24 -16.53
CA SER A 267 15.01 -10.01 -17.84
C SER A 267 13.72 -9.21 -17.70
N PHE A 268 13.75 -7.91 -18.03
CA PHE A 268 12.59 -6.99 -17.93
C PHE A 268 11.42 -7.27 -18.89
N SER A 269 11.45 -8.36 -19.68
CA SER A 269 10.38 -8.67 -20.63
C SER A 269 9.36 -9.62 -19.99
N LYS A 270 8.18 -9.08 -19.65
CA LYS A 270 6.95 -9.88 -19.59
C LYS A 270 6.70 -10.45 -20.99
N LYS A 271 7.25 -11.64 -21.29
CA LYS A 271 6.86 -12.37 -22.50
C LYS A 271 5.36 -12.63 -22.42
N LYS A 272 4.58 -11.94 -23.24
CA LYS A 272 3.19 -12.31 -23.49
C LYS A 272 3.22 -13.65 -24.22
N SER A 273 2.73 -14.68 -23.55
CA SER A 273 2.50 -15.99 -24.16
C SER A 273 1.16 -15.96 -24.90
N PHE A 274 1.19 -16.01 -26.22
CA PHE A 274 -0.03 -16.04 -27.03
C PHE A 274 -0.57 -17.47 -27.11
N SER A 275 -1.89 -17.65 -27.07
CA SER A 275 -2.53 -18.98 -27.21
C SER A 275 -2.89 -19.34 -28.65
N SER A 276 -2.84 -18.38 -29.57
CA SER A 276 -3.19 -18.51 -30.98
C SER A 276 -2.07 -17.98 -31.87
N PRO A 277 -1.87 -18.53 -33.08
CA PRO A 277 -0.90 -18.03 -34.04
C PRO A 277 -1.03 -16.52 -34.28
N TYR A 278 0.10 -15.83 -34.39
CA TYR A 278 0.15 -14.36 -34.53
C TYR A 278 1.33 -13.92 -35.38
N LEU A 279 1.22 -12.74 -36.00
CA LEU A 279 2.29 -12.13 -36.77
C LEU A 279 3.24 -11.36 -35.84
N LYS A 280 4.53 -11.42 -36.13
CA LYS A 280 5.55 -10.63 -35.47
C LYS A 280 6.46 -9.96 -36.50
N CYS A 281 6.83 -8.72 -36.25
CA CYS A 281 7.76 -7.94 -37.05
C CYS A 281 9.06 -7.71 -36.28
N ASP A 282 10.20 -7.89 -36.93
CA ASP A 282 11.45 -7.28 -36.50
C ASP A 282 11.52 -5.87 -37.09
N LEU A 283 11.20 -4.86 -36.28
CA LEU A 283 11.14 -3.46 -36.73
C LEU A 283 12.48 -2.92 -37.25
N LYS A 284 13.62 -3.49 -36.82
CA LYS A 284 14.95 -3.04 -37.26
C LYS A 284 15.28 -3.53 -38.67
N ASN A 285 14.99 -4.81 -38.92
CA ASN A 285 15.32 -5.47 -40.19
C ASN A 285 14.14 -5.57 -41.16
N THR A 286 12.94 -5.13 -40.74
CA THR A 286 11.66 -5.26 -41.46
C THR A 286 11.41 -6.70 -41.94
N LYS A 287 11.61 -7.66 -41.04
CA LYS A 287 11.34 -9.09 -41.29
C LYS A 287 10.08 -9.52 -40.56
N PHE A 288 9.23 -10.28 -41.23
CA PHE A 288 7.96 -10.73 -40.66
C PHE A 288 7.98 -12.23 -40.43
N LYS A 289 7.40 -12.66 -39.32
CA LYS A 289 7.31 -14.06 -38.92
C LYS A 289 5.90 -14.41 -38.48
N LEU A 290 5.45 -15.61 -38.84
CA LEU A 290 4.28 -16.25 -38.26
C LEU A 290 4.77 -17.03 -37.04
N ILE A 291 4.32 -16.63 -35.86
CA ILE A 291 4.62 -17.34 -34.63
C ILE A 291 3.52 -18.37 -34.40
N LEU A 292 3.92 -19.63 -34.28
CA LEU A 292 3.08 -20.74 -33.87
C LEU A 292 3.33 -21.00 -32.38
N PRO A 293 2.44 -20.56 -31.49
CA PRO A 293 2.68 -20.69 -30.06
C PRO A 293 2.57 -22.13 -29.60
N SER A 294 3.19 -22.42 -28.46
CA SER A 294 3.09 -23.71 -27.77
C SER A 294 1.63 -24.09 -27.46
N GLN A 295 1.24 -25.30 -27.84
CA GLN A 295 -0.09 -25.87 -27.61
C GLN A 295 0.02 -27.09 -26.70
N LEU A 296 -0.89 -27.17 -25.73
CA LEU A 296 -1.01 -28.33 -24.85
C LEU A 296 -1.97 -29.36 -25.49
N ILE A 297 -1.49 -30.58 -25.63
CA ILE A 297 -2.15 -31.74 -26.22
C ILE A 297 -2.35 -32.77 -25.11
N LYS A 298 -3.58 -33.24 -24.92
CA LYS A 298 -3.89 -34.23 -23.88
C LYS A 298 -3.15 -35.55 -24.17
N PHE A 299 -2.78 -36.29 -23.13
CA PHE A 299 -2.14 -37.60 -23.27
C PHE A 299 -2.98 -38.59 -24.09
N GLU A 300 -4.30 -38.44 -24.14
CA GLU A 300 -5.21 -39.29 -24.91
C GLU A 300 -5.11 -39.09 -26.43
N ASN A 301 -4.45 -38.01 -26.87
CA ASN A 301 -4.21 -37.70 -28.28
C ASN A 301 -2.76 -38.07 -28.66
N GLU A 302 -2.41 -39.35 -28.52
CA GLU A 302 -1.13 -39.88 -29.00
C GLU A 302 -1.12 -39.90 -30.53
N GLY A 303 0.00 -39.50 -31.14
CA GLY A 303 0.18 -39.45 -32.60
C GLY A 303 1.18 -38.37 -33.04
N GLU A 304 1.44 -38.29 -34.34
CA GLU A 304 2.40 -37.35 -34.91
C GLU A 304 1.77 -35.95 -35.01
N ILE A 305 2.29 -34.99 -34.24
CA ILE A 305 1.75 -33.62 -34.21
C ILE A 305 2.40 -32.76 -35.28
N LYS A 306 1.57 -32.14 -36.14
CA LYS A 306 2.04 -31.25 -37.22
C LYS A 306 1.23 -29.97 -37.29
N TRP A 307 1.88 -28.89 -37.69
CA TRP A 307 1.21 -27.66 -38.08
C TRP A 307 0.98 -27.64 -39.58
N LYS A 308 -0.24 -27.34 -40.01
CA LYS A 308 -0.58 -27.08 -41.40
C LYS A 308 -1.02 -25.63 -41.56
N ILE A 309 -0.37 -24.90 -42.45
CA ILE A 309 -0.65 -23.48 -42.71
C ILE A 309 -1.06 -23.33 -44.15
N ASN A 310 -2.31 -22.93 -44.35
CA ASN A 310 -2.83 -22.57 -45.65
C ASN A 310 -2.91 -21.05 -45.75
N THR A 311 -2.31 -20.51 -46.79
CA THR A 311 -2.45 -19.12 -47.23
C THR A 311 -3.04 -19.11 -48.64
N SER A 312 -3.35 -17.93 -49.17
CA SER A 312 -3.82 -17.74 -50.55
C SER A 312 -2.96 -18.48 -51.59
N ASN A 313 -1.64 -18.55 -51.34
CA ASN A 313 -0.65 -18.97 -52.34
C ASN A 313 0.23 -20.17 -51.91
N LYS A 314 0.15 -20.62 -50.65
CA LYS A 314 1.02 -21.67 -50.08
C LYS A 314 0.27 -22.57 -49.11
N ASN A 315 0.59 -23.86 -49.15
CA ASN A 315 0.24 -24.84 -48.13
C ASN A 315 1.55 -25.40 -47.57
N ILE A 316 1.79 -25.18 -46.28
CA ILE A 316 3.03 -25.56 -45.58
C ILE A 316 2.67 -26.52 -44.46
N ILE A 317 3.33 -27.67 -44.40
CA ILE A 317 3.25 -28.60 -43.27
C ILE A 317 4.58 -28.58 -42.55
N VAL A 318 4.54 -28.40 -41.23
CA VAL A 318 5.72 -28.31 -40.38
C VAL A 318 5.59 -29.29 -39.23
N ASP A 319 6.57 -30.17 -39.09
CA ASP A 319 6.66 -31.09 -37.96
C ASP A 319 6.98 -30.31 -36.67
N THR A 320 6.37 -30.69 -35.55
CA THR A 320 6.64 -30.05 -34.26
C THR A 320 7.07 -31.07 -33.23
N TYR A 321 8.05 -30.69 -32.41
CA TYR A 321 8.48 -31.51 -31.29
C TYR A 321 7.61 -31.22 -30.07
N THR A 322 7.18 -32.29 -29.40
CA THR A 322 6.48 -32.20 -28.14
C THR A 322 7.38 -32.54 -26.97
N TYR A 323 7.19 -31.87 -25.85
CA TYR A 323 7.82 -32.21 -24.57
C TYR A 323 6.74 -32.43 -23.50
N GLU A 324 7.05 -33.27 -22.52
CA GLU A 324 6.08 -33.66 -21.49
C GLU A 324 5.77 -32.49 -20.54
N ALA A 325 4.49 -32.13 -20.42
CA ALA A 325 3.93 -31.20 -19.44
C ALA A 325 3.24 -31.98 -18.29
N VAL A 326 2.51 -31.30 -17.39
CA VAL A 326 1.82 -31.99 -16.27
C VAL A 326 0.52 -32.63 -16.71
N THR A 327 -0.25 -31.97 -17.58
CA THR A 327 -1.57 -32.46 -18.02
C THR A 327 -1.60 -32.99 -19.45
N GLY A 328 -0.44 -33.11 -20.10
CA GLY A 328 -0.32 -33.62 -21.45
C GLY A 328 1.07 -33.39 -22.06
N ASN A 329 1.16 -33.47 -23.38
CA ASN A 329 2.33 -33.11 -24.17
C ASN A 329 2.20 -31.70 -24.71
N LYS A 330 3.29 -30.95 -24.76
CA LYS A 330 3.29 -29.54 -25.18
C LYS A 330 4.17 -29.33 -26.39
N THR A 331 3.64 -28.70 -27.43
CA THR A 331 4.43 -28.36 -28.62
C THR A 331 5.43 -27.25 -28.30
N GLN A 332 6.57 -27.25 -28.99
CA GLN A 332 7.48 -26.10 -28.96
C GLN A 332 6.88 -24.91 -29.72
N GLU A 333 7.28 -23.70 -29.32
CA GLU A 333 7.00 -22.49 -30.11
C GLU A 333 7.83 -22.54 -31.40
N MET A 334 7.17 -22.31 -32.54
CA MET A 334 7.82 -22.33 -33.85
C MET A 334 7.64 -20.99 -34.57
N PHE A 335 8.56 -20.70 -35.48
CA PHE A 335 8.57 -19.45 -36.24
C PHE A 335 8.74 -19.77 -37.71
N ILE A 336 7.93 -19.13 -38.54
CA ILE A 336 8.00 -19.27 -39.99
C ILE A 336 8.20 -17.89 -40.58
N ASP A 337 9.25 -17.72 -41.38
CA ASP A 337 9.50 -16.45 -42.07
C ASP A 337 8.44 -16.26 -43.16
N ILE A 338 7.86 -15.05 -43.18
CA ILE A 338 6.81 -14.67 -44.13
C ILE A 338 7.38 -13.61 -45.08
N ASN A 339 7.00 -13.67 -46.35
CA ASN A 339 7.31 -12.59 -47.27
C ASN A 339 6.58 -11.29 -46.84
N PRO A 340 7.25 -10.13 -46.83
CA PRO A 340 6.63 -8.86 -46.44
C PRO A 340 5.25 -8.54 -47.03
N LEU A 341 4.94 -8.96 -48.27
CA LEU A 341 3.62 -8.72 -48.87
C LEU A 341 2.53 -9.70 -48.41
N GLU A 342 2.89 -10.89 -47.93
CA GLU A 342 1.95 -11.92 -47.47
C GLU A 342 1.34 -11.57 -46.10
N ILE A 343 1.82 -10.55 -45.39
CA ILE A 343 1.28 -10.14 -44.08
C ILE A 343 -0.19 -9.67 -44.16
N PHE A 344 -0.65 -9.29 -45.35
CA PHE A 344 -2.01 -8.83 -45.63
C PHE A 344 -2.98 -9.96 -45.97
N ASP A 345 -2.46 -11.16 -46.22
CA ASP A 345 -3.25 -12.33 -46.63
C ASP A 345 -4.02 -12.95 -45.46
N GLU A 346 -4.94 -13.85 -45.81
CA GLU A 346 -5.62 -14.72 -44.86
C GLU A 346 -4.78 -15.97 -44.57
N PHE A 347 -4.64 -16.32 -43.29
CA PHE A 347 -3.96 -17.54 -42.84
C PHE A 347 -4.96 -18.47 -42.14
N ILE A 348 -5.01 -19.72 -42.57
CA ILE A 348 -5.71 -20.81 -41.88
C ILE A 348 -4.64 -21.74 -41.33
N VAL A 349 -4.51 -21.79 -40.01
CA VAL A 349 -3.48 -22.55 -39.30
C VAL A 349 -4.15 -23.68 -38.52
N GLU A 350 -3.86 -24.91 -38.89
CA GLU A 350 -4.41 -26.12 -38.29
C GLU A 350 -3.32 -26.86 -37.52
N LEU A 351 -3.64 -27.33 -36.31
CA LEU A 351 -2.82 -28.27 -35.57
C LEU A 351 -3.41 -29.66 -35.76
N LEU A 352 -2.64 -30.55 -36.37
CA LEU A 352 -3.06 -31.92 -36.70
C LEU A 352 -2.45 -32.91 -35.70
N ASN A 353 -3.23 -33.93 -35.33
CA ASN A 353 -2.72 -35.19 -34.79
C ASN A 353 -2.89 -36.25 -35.88
N ASP A 354 -1.79 -36.73 -36.43
CA ASP A 354 -1.76 -37.52 -37.66
C ASP A 354 -2.49 -36.75 -38.80
N GLU A 355 -3.73 -37.13 -39.11
CA GLU A 355 -4.57 -36.49 -40.13
C GLU A 355 -5.78 -35.72 -39.55
N LYS A 356 -6.02 -35.80 -38.23
CA LYS A 356 -7.18 -35.18 -37.59
C LYS A 356 -6.83 -33.79 -37.06
N SER A 357 -7.59 -32.78 -37.47
CA SER A 357 -7.48 -31.42 -36.95
C SER A 357 -7.92 -31.36 -35.49
N ILE A 358 -6.99 -31.02 -34.61
CA ILE A 358 -7.22 -30.81 -33.16
C ILE A 358 -7.70 -29.38 -32.91
N ARG A 359 -7.10 -28.41 -33.61
CA ARG A 359 -7.41 -26.98 -33.51
C ARG A 359 -7.25 -26.31 -34.87
N CYS A 360 -8.12 -25.36 -35.16
CA CYS A 360 -8.05 -24.53 -36.36
C CYS A 360 -8.11 -23.07 -35.95
N PHE A 361 -7.17 -22.27 -36.44
CA PHE A 361 -7.05 -20.84 -36.19
C PHE A 361 -7.12 -20.09 -37.52
N LYS A 362 -7.79 -18.94 -37.51
CA LYS A 362 -7.98 -18.12 -38.71
C LYS A 362 -7.53 -16.68 -38.47
N LEU A 363 -6.51 -16.24 -39.21
CA LEU A 363 -6.10 -14.83 -39.26
C LEU A 363 -6.67 -14.23 -40.54
N LYS A 364 -7.62 -13.30 -40.42
CA LYS A 364 -8.27 -12.66 -41.56
C LYS A 364 -7.31 -11.75 -42.32
N SER A 365 -7.51 -11.61 -43.63
CA SER A 365 -6.82 -10.62 -44.46
C SER A 365 -7.15 -9.18 -44.02
N HIS A 366 -6.25 -8.24 -44.32
CA HIS A 366 -6.41 -6.83 -43.95
C HIS A 366 -5.53 -5.94 -44.83
N CYS A 367 -5.98 -4.72 -45.15
CA CYS A 367 -5.20 -3.72 -45.91
C CYS A 367 -4.07 -3.06 -45.10
N ILE A 368 -4.05 -3.25 -43.77
CA ILE A 368 -3.08 -2.65 -42.85
C ILE A 368 -2.82 -3.61 -41.69
N ARG A 369 -1.60 -3.61 -41.16
CA ARG A 369 -1.24 -4.36 -39.94
C ARG A 369 -0.53 -3.44 -38.96
N PHE A 370 -1.00 -3.41 -37.72
CA PHE A 370 -0.41 -2.61 -36.64
C PHE A 370 0.43 -3.47 -35.71
N PHE A 371 1.54 -2.93 -35.23
CA PHE A 371 2.49 -3.59 -34.35
C PHE A 371 2.86 -2.67 -33.20
N ASP A 372 3.10 -3.26 -32.03
CA ASP A 372 3.71 -2.53 -30.91
C ASP A 372 5.23 -2.35 -31.13
N LYS A 373 5.88 -1.59 -30.22
CA LYS A 373 7.32 -1.38 -30.21
C LYS A 373 8.19 -2.65 -30.12
N ASP A 374 7.62 -3.73 -29.60
CA ASP A 374 8.27 -5.04 -29.51
C ASP A 374 8.03 -5.87 -30.79
N GLY A 375 7.29 -5.31 -31.76
CA GLY A 375 6.97 -5.91 -33.03
C GLY A 375 5.86 -6.93 -32.99
N ASN A 376 5.05 -7.01 -31.93
CA ASN A 376 3.91 -7.93 -31.87
C ASN A 376 2.68 -7.32 -32.54
N LEU A 377 1.93 -8.14 -33.30
CA LEU A 377 0.72 -7.69 -33.97
C LEU A 377 -0.35 -7.23 -32.98
N LEU A 378 -0.87 -6.03 -33.19
CA LEU A 378 -2.01 -5.47 -32.47
C LEU A 378 -3.32 -5.90 -33.13
N ASN A 379 -4.33 -6.19 -32.31
CA ASN A 379 -5.64 -6.60 -32.80
C ASN A 379 -6.45 -5.39 -33.26
N THR A 380 -6.72 -5.31 -34.57
CA THR A 380 -7.49 -4.22 -35.21
C THR A 380 -9.00 -4.36 -35.08
N ASN A 381 -9.51 -5.53 -34.67
CA ASN A 381 -10.95 -5.71 -34.39
C ASN A 381 -11.36 -5.11 -33.04
N SER A 382 -10.38 -4.78 -32.21
CA SER A 382 -10.52 -4.04 -30.95
C SER A 382 -9.92 -2.65 -31.11
N ASN A 383 -10.33 -1.68 -30.29
CA ASN A 383 -9.70 -0.36 -30.24
C ASN A 383 -8.18 -0.51 -30.10
N LEU A 384 -7.43 0.24 -30.91
CA LEU A 384 -5.98 0.30 -30.79
C LEU A 384 -5.58 1.01 -29.49
N PRO A 385 -4.44 0.63 -28.88
CA PRO A 385 -3.97 1.22 -27.63
C PRO A 385 -3.53 2.68 -27.82
N LYS A 386 -3.66 3.47 -26.76
CA LYS A 386 -3.03 4.79 -26.64
C LYS A 386 -1.53 4.69 -26.38
N GLY A 387 -0.82 5.76 -26.74
CA GLY A 387 0.59 5.96 -26.42
C GLY A 387 1.46 6.09 -27.66
N GLU A 388 2.74 6.33 -27.40
CA GLU A 388 3.80 6.35 -28.39
C GLU A 388 4.16 4.91 -28.81
N ASP A 389 4.76 4.79 -30.00
CA ASP A 389 5.35 3.56 -30.52
C ASP A 389 4.38 2.51 -31.10
N VAL A 390 3.31 2.94 -31.78
CA VAL A 390 2.55 2.05 -32.66
C VAL A 390 3.04 2.20 -34.09
N TYR A 391 3.39 1.09 -34.73
CA TYR A 391 3.84 1.04 -36.11
C TYR A 391 2.80 0.34 -36.97
N SER A 392 2.50 0.85 -38.16
CA SER A 392 1.71 0.10 -39.14
C SER A 392 2.48 -0.15 -40.42
N PHE A 393 2.10 -1.22 -41.11
CA PHE A 393 2.53 -1.49 -42.47
C PHE A 393 1.32 -1.56 -43.41
N THR A 394 1.44 -0.91 -44.56
CA THR A 394 0.55 -1.00 -45.72
C THR A 394 1.37 -1.27 -46.98
N LYS A 395 0.70 -1.51 -48.12
CA LYS A 395 1.40 -1.48 -49.41
C LYS A 395 1.88 -0.06 -49.70
N LYS A 396 2.97 0.06 -50.46
CA LYS A 396 3.65 1.34 -50.74
C LYS A 396 2.73 2.51 -51.12
N ASP A 397 1.68 2.27 -51.89
CA ASP A 397 0.78 3.31 -52.41
C ASP A 397 -0.52 3.47 -51.58
N GLU A 398 -0.67 2.70 -50.51
CA GLU A 398 -1.84 2.69 -49.63
C GLU A 398 -1.55 3.48 -48.35
N ILE A 399 -1.80 4.79 -48.37
CA ILE A 399 -1.44 5.68 -47.26
C ILE A 399 -2.59 5.77 -46.24
N PRO A 400 -2.40 5.35 -44.97
CA PRO A 400 -3.36 5.62 -43.92
C PRO A 400 -3.41 7.12 -43.58
N ILE A 401 -4.58 7.63 -43.18
CA ILE A 401 -4.75 9.05 -42.83
C ILE A 401 -5.12 9.18 -41.36
N SER A 402 -4.34 9.94 -40.60
CA SER A 402 -4.58 10.27 -39.20
C SER A 402 -3.75 11.47 -38.77
N GLU A 403 -4.26 12.27 -37.84
CA GLU A 403 -3.47 13.31 -37.16
C GLU A 403 -2.44 12.74 -36.17
N ALA A 404 -2.55 11.45 -35.84
CA ALA A 404 -1.62 10.74 -34.97
C ALA A 404 -0.32 10.34 -35.67
N ILE A 405 -0.21 10.50 -36.99
CA ILE A 405 1.00 10.14 -37.76
C ILE A 405 2.15 11.06 -37.37
N LEU A 406 3.25 10.45 -36.94
CA LEU A 406 4.51 11.14 -36.67
C LEU A 406 5.41 11.15 -37.91
N ASP A 407 5.54 9.99 -38.56
CA ASP A 407 6.45 9.79 -39.68
C ASP A 407 6.00 8.64 -40.58
N ASN A 408 6.47 8.67 -41.82
CA ASN A 408 6.22 7.68 -42.87
C ASN A 408 7.52 7.32 -43.59
N GLU A 409 7.80 6.03 -43.70
CA GLU A 409 9.00 5.52 -44.37
C GLU A 409 8.64 4.42 -45.37
N ILE A 410 9.18 4.52 -46.58
CA ILE A 410 9.01 3.48 -47.62
C ILE A 410 10.12 2.43 -47.45
N ILE A 411 9.73 1.18 -47.21
CA ILE A 411 10.66 0.05 -47.05
C ILE A 411 10.32 -1.01 -48.09
N GLY A 412 11.07 -1.02 -49.20
CA GLY A 412 10.79 -1.91 -50.34
C GLY A 412 9.42 -1.62 -50.96
N ASN A 413 8.51 -2.60 -50.91
CA ASN A 413 7.13 -2.48 -51.40
C ASN A 413 6.10 -2.17 -50.29
N LEU A 414 6.57 -1.84 -49.09
CA LEU A 414 5.74 -1.47 -47.95
C LEU A 414 5.92 -0.01 -47.59
N LEU A 415 4.87 0.57 -47.01
CA LEU A 415 4.91 1.84 -46.30
C LEU A 415 4.82 1.54 -44.80
N ARG A 416 5.82 1.99 -44.04
CA ARG A 416 5.84 1.96 -42.57
C ARG A 416 5.38 3.31 -42.04
N THR A 417 4.34 3.32 -41.22
CA THR A 417 3.83 4.54 -40.57
C THR A 417 4.00 4.44 -39.07
N CYS A 418 4.52 5.50 -38.44
CA CYS A 418 4.65 5.61 -36.99
C CYS A 418 3.53 6.51 -36.42
N PHE A 419 2.87 6.07 -35.35
CA PHE A 419 1.77 6.80 -34.72
C PHE A 419 2.05 7.14 -33.25
N ASN A 420 1.52 8.27 -32.82
CA ASN A 420 1.32 8.63 -31.42
C ASN A 420 -0.16 8.83 -31.13
N PHE A 421 -0.78 7.80 -30.54
CA PHE A 421 -2.22 7.75 -30.33
C PHE A 421 -2.65 8.37 -29.00
N SER A 422 -3.59 9.31 -29.10
CA SER A 422 -4.30 10.00 -28.02
C SER A 422 -5.78 9.57 -27.96
N LEU A 423 -6.47 9.95 -26.87
CA LEU A 423 -7.91 9.65 -26.75
C LEU A 423 -8.69 10.34 -27.87
N GLY A 424 -9.58 9.60 -28.53
CA GLY A 424 -10.45 10.14 -29.57
C GLY A 424 -9.77 10.33 -30.92
N ASP A 425 -8.53 9.86 -31.06
CA ASP A 425 -7.90 9.71 -32.36
C ASP A 425 -8.61 8.69 -33.23
N TYR A 426 -8.34 8.77 -34.52
CA TYR A 426 -8.83 7.86 -35.53
C TYR A 426 -7.73 7.54 -36.54
N VAL A 427 -7.85 6.41 -37.23
CA VAL A 427 -7.07 6.09 -38.42
C VAL A 427 -8.04 5.74 -39.52
N ARG A 428 -8.06 6.55 -40.58
CA ARG A 428 -8.72 6.17 -41.84
C ARG A 428 -7.80 5.20 -42.59
N LEU A 429 -8.33 4.01 -42.80
CA LEU A 429 -7.67 2.94 -43.53
C LEU A 429 -7.70 3.20 -45.04
N PRO A 430 -6.77 2.60 -45.81
CA PRO A 430 -6.76 2.68 -47.26
C PRO A 430 -8.07 2.18 -47.93
N ASP A 431 -8.81 1.28 -47.27
CA ASP A 431 -10.10 0.78 -47.74
C ASP A 431 -11.29 1.71 -47.39
N GLY A 432 -11.04 2.90 -46.85
CA GLY A 432 -12.05 3.91 -46.51
C GLY A 432 -12.64 3.80 -45.10
N LYS A 433 -12.44 2.67 -44.41
CA LYS A 433 -12.94 2.45 -43.05
C LYS A 433 -12.15 3.22 -42.01
N VAL A 434 -12.73 3.41 -40.84
CA VAL A 434 -12.07 4.08 -39.71
C VAL A 434 -11.89 3.13 -38.53
N ILE A 435 -10.69 3.13 -37.96
CA ILE A 435 -10.39 2.56 -36.65
C ILE A 435 -10.32 3.70 -35.64
N SER A 436 -11.08 3.60 -34.55
CA SER A 436 -11.07 4.55 -33.46
C SER A 436 -10.11 4.11 -32.33
N ILE A 437 -9.51 5.08 -31.63
CA ILE A 437 -8.67 4.83 -30.46
C ILE A 437 -9.49 4.96 -29.18
N ASP A 438 -9.48 3.91 -28.36
CA ASP A 438 -10.14 3.79 -27.04
C ASP A 438 -11.67 3.94 -26.95
N LYS A 439 -12.31 4.80 -27.73
CA LYS A 439 -13.77 5.02 -27.76
C LYS A 439 -14.27 4.96 -29.21
N LYS A 440 -15.49 4.46 -29.43
CA LYS A 440 -16.14 4.57 -30.75
C LYS A 440 -16.22 6.03 -31.17
N ILE A 441 -16.01 6.28 -32.47
CA ILE A 441 -16.12 7.62 -33.03
C ILE A 441 -17.59 8.04 -33.08
N GLU A 442 -17.90 9.19 -32.50
CA GLU A 442 -19.23 9.80 -32.40
C GLU A 442 -19.22 11.12 -33.16
N GLU A 443 -20.39 11.54 -33.67
CA GLU A 443 -20.52 12.85 -34.32
C GLU A 443 -20.23 13.98 -33.33
N GLY A 444 -19.45 14.97 -33.74
CA GLY A 444 -19.04 16.13 -32.94
C GLY A 444 -17.53 16.35 -32.89
N LEU A 445 -17.10 17.20 -31.96
CA LEU A 445 -15.69 17.53 -31.73
C LEU A 445 -14.94 16.30 -31.23
N LEU A 446 -13.83 15.96 -31.90
CA LEU A 446 -12.96 14.86 -31.49
C LEU A 446 -12.11 15.26 -30.29
N TYR A 447 -11.69 14.29 -29.48
CA TYR A 447 -11.02 14.55 -28.19
C TYR A 447 -9.51 14.80 -28.29
N ARG A 448 -8.90 14.66 -29.49
CA ARG A 448 -7.48 14.94 -29.68
C ARG A 448 -7.19 16.38 -29.26
N ASN A 449 -6.14 16.58 -28.47
CA ASN A 449 -5.75 17.89 -27.94
C ASN A 449 -6.77 18.56 -27.00
N SER A 450 -7.87 17.88 -26.64
CA SER A 450 -8.72 18.31 -25.53
C SER A 450 -7.98 18.07 -24.22
N LEU A 451 -7.95 19.07 -23.36
CA LEU A 451 -7.49 18.87 -21.99
C LEU A 451 -8.54 18.03 -21.22
N LYS A 452 -8.07 17.19 -20.30
CA LYS A 452 -8.91 16.39 -19.41
C LYS A 452 -9.05 17.07 -18.06
N ASP A 453 -10.11 16.73 -17.32
CA ASP A 453 -10.32 17.18 -15.94
C ASP A 453 -10.24 18.72 -15.76
N CYS A 454 -10.54 19.47 -16.81
CA CYS A 454 -10.67 20.91 -16.80
C CYS A 454 -11.69 21.36 -17.85
N TYR A 455 -12.22 22.56 -17.65
CA TYR A 455 -13.18 23.18 -18.55
C TYR A 455 -13.09 24.71 -18.46
N ALA A 456 -13.60 25.39 -19.47
CA ALA A 456 -13.79 26.83 -19.43
C ALA A 456 -15.25 27.18 -19.18
N GLU A 457 -15.52 28.30 -18.53
CA GLU A 457 -16.85 28.85 -18.38
C GLU A 457 -16.94 30.17 -19.15
N TYR A 458 -17.93 30.26 -20.04
CA TYR A 458 -18.21 31.46 -20.82
C TYR A 458 -19.73 31.65 -20.95
N ASN A 459 -20.25 32.79 -20.53
CA ASN A 459 -21.70 33.10 -20.49
C ASN A 459 -22.54 32.02 -19.78
N ASN A 460 -22.07 31.50 -18.63
CA ASN A 460 -22.68 30.43 -17.84
C ASN A 460 -22.77 29.06 -18.55
N GLU A 461 -22.05 28.86 -19.66
CA GLU A 461 -21.92 27.56 -20.31
C GLU A 461 -20.54 26.94 -20.07
N ILE A 462 -20.52 25.62 -19.90
CA ILE A 462 -19.30 24.81 -19.71
C ILE A 462 -18.77 24.41 -21.09
N LEU A 463 -17.52 24.79 -21.37
CA LEU A 463 -16.85 24.56 -22.65
C LEU A 463 -15.63 23.64 -22.47
N PRO A 464 -15.39 22.68 -23.38
CA PRO A 464 -14.14 21.95 -23.43
C PRO A 464 -12.99 22.88 -23.86
N ILE A 465 -11.79 22.64 -23.31
CA ILE A 465 -10.59 23.40 -23.63
C ILE A 465 -9.70 22.56 -24.55
N TYR A 466 -9.26 23.15 -25.65
CA TYR A 466 -8.35 22.54 -26.61
C TYR A 466 -7.01 23.27 -26.65
N LYS A 467 -5.89 22.51 -26.65
CA LYS A 467 -4.53 23.06 -26.77
C LYS A 467 -4.11 23.39 -28.20
N SER A 468 -4.89 22.93 -29.17
CA SER A 468 -4.73 23.21 -30.60
C SER A 468 -6.10 23.10 -31.27
N PRO A 469 -6.29 23.63 -32.48
CA PRO A 469 -7.58 23.60 -33.16
C PRO A 469 -8.15 22.18 -33.25
N PRO A 470 -9.41 21.94 -32.83
CA PRO A 470 -10.00 20.61 -32.88
C PRO A 470 -10.40 20.19 -34.29
N VAL A 471 -10.58 18.88 -34.43
CA VAL A 471 -11.21 18.25 -35.59
C VAL A 471 -12.64 17.90 -35.26
N ILE A 472 -13.55 18.06 -36.23
CA ILE A 472 -14.95 17.69 -36.11
C ILE A 472 -15.30 16.54 -37.06
N LEU A 473 -16.04 15.55 -36.56
CA LEU A 473 -16.68 14.53 -37.38
C LEU A 473 -18.16 14.87 -37.53
N ILE A 474 -18.65 14.94 -38.76
CA ILE A 474 -20.09 15.04 -39.06
C ILE A 474 -20.60 13.80 -39.78
N LYS A 475 -21.84 13.41 -39.53
CA LYS A 475 -22.52 12.29 -40.17
C LYS A 475 -23.69 12.82 -40.99
N ILE A 476 -23.62 12.66 -42.31
CA ILE A 476 -24.61 13.20 -43.23
C ILE A 476 -24.80 12.28 -44.44
N GLN A 477 -25.94 12.43 -45.13
CA GLN A 477 -26.15 11.76 -46.42
C GLN A 477 -25.24 12.35 -47.50
N GLU A 478 -24.65 11.50 -48.33
CA GLU A 478 -23.68 11.91 -49.36
C GLU A 478 -24.23 12.94 -50.36
N ASN A 479 -25.52 12.83 -50.71
CA ASN A 479 -26.19 13.77 -51.61
C ASN A 479 -26.36 15.19 -51.02
N ARG A 480 -26.24 15.36 -49.69
CA ARG A 480 -26.39 16.65 -48.99
C ARG A 480 -25.06 17.35 -48.73
N ALA A 481 -23.95 16.62 -48.78
CA ALA A 481 -22.63 17.14 -48.43
C ALA A 481 -22.23 18.40 -49.23
N LYS A 482 -22.52 18.44 -50.54
CA LYS A 482 -22.17 19.59 -51.41
C LYS A 482 -22.83 20.91 -51.01
N GLY A 483 -24.01 20.87 -50.39
CA GLY A 483 -24.73 22.06 -49.94
C GLY A 483 -24.51 22.39 -48.47
N THR A 484 -23.62 21.68 -47.76
CA THR A 484 -23.39 21.86 -46.33
C THR A 484 -22.55 23.11 -46.06
N ILE A 485 -22.99 23.93 -45.11
CA ILE A 485 -22.34 25.18 -44.69
C ILE A 485 -21.79 25.02 -43.28
N ILE A 486 -20.55 25.47 -43.07
CA ILE A 486 -19.89 25.53 -41.78
C ILE A 486 -19.79 27.01 -41.38
N ASN A 487 -20.56 27.40 -40.38
CA ASN A 487 -20.53 28.73 -39.78
C ASN A 487 -19.62 28.70 -38.54
N ILE A 488 -18.61 29.58 -38.53
CA ILE A 488 -17.71 29.75 -37.38
C ILE A 488 -17.79 31.20 -36.92
N ASN A 489 -18.22 31.44 -35.68
CA ASN A 489 -18.39 32.78 -35.09
C ASN A 489 -19.15 33.76 -36.02
N GLY A 490 -20.19 33.28 -36.72
CA GLY A 490 -20.99 34.08 -37.65
C GLY A 490 -20.48 34.12 -39.09
N LYS A 491 -19.28 33.60 -39.40
CA LYS A 491 -18.74 33.55 -40.76
C LYS A 491 -19.09 32.23 -41.45
N ASN A 492 -19.80 32.31 -42.58
CA ASN A 492 -20.16 31.15 -43.39
C ASN A 492 -19.03 30.72 -44.33
N ASN A 493 -18.71 29.43 -44.32
CA ASN A 493 -17.80 28.78 -45.28
C ASN A 493 -18.50 27.53 -45.83
N ARG A 494 -18.19 27.10 -47.05
CA ARG A 494 -18.72 25.83 -47.58
C ARG A 494 -17.83 24.68 -47.10
N MET A 495 -18.43 23.52 -46.84
CA MET A 495 -17.73 22.34 -46.32
C MET A 495 -16.58 21.82 -47.21
N PHE A 496 -16.61 22.09 -48.52
CA PHE A 496 -15.57 21.68 -49.46
C PHE A 496 -14.73 22.85 -49.98
N ASP A 497 -14.82 24.02 -49.33
CA ASP A 497 -13.84 25.09 -49.58
C ASP A 497 -12.44 24.65 -49.09
N GLU A 498 -12.40 23.76 -48.10
CA GLU A 498 -11.18 23.13 -47.55
C GLU A 498 -11.25 21.59 -47.61
N ILE A 499 -10.16 20.92 -47.19
CA ILE A 499 -10.06 19.46 -47.25
C ILE A 499 -10.99 18.81 -46.23
N ALA A 500 -11.94 18.00 -46.72
CA ALA A 500 -12.81 17.15 -45.90
C ALA A 500 -12.50 15.67 -46.16
N ILE A 501 -12.15 14.92 -45.11
CA ILE A 501 -11.80 13.50 -45.21
C ILE A 501 -13.08 12.67 -45.12
N LYS A 502 -13.48 12.05 -46.24
CA LYS A 502 -14.61 11.10 -46.31
C LYS A 502 -14.26 9.78 -45.61
N VAL A 503 -15.15 9.28 -44.75
CA VAL A 503 -14.97 8.02 -44.01
C VAL A 503 -16.23 7.15 -44.01
N ASP A 504 -16.03 5.84 -44.12
CA ASP A 504 -17.12 4.85 -44.07
C ASP A 504 -17.36 4.42 -42.62
N LEU A 505 -18.57 4.68 -42.11
CA LEU A 505 -18.94 4.48 -40.71
C LEU A 505 -19.28 3.02 -40.37
N ASN A 506 -19.70 2.23 -41.37
CA ASN A 506 -20.14 0.83 -41.22
C ASN A 506 -21.14 0.59 -40.07
N ASP A 507 -21.95 1.60 -39.73
CA ASP A 507 -22.93 1.58 -38.63
C ASP A 507 -24.37 1.32 -39.13
N GLY A 508 -24.55 1.03 -40.42
CA GLY A 508 -25.85 0.73 -41.03
C GLY A 508 -26.74 1.95 -41.28
N SER A 509 -26.25 3.16 -41.02
CA SER A 509 -27.02 4.41 -41.08
C SER A 509 -27.30 4.95 -42.49
N ASN A 510 -26.73 4.36 -43.56
CA ASN A 510 -26.67 4.92 -44.92
C ASN A 510 -26.04 6.33 -44.99
N GLU A 511 -25.44 6.82 -43.90
CA GLU A 511 -24.74 8.09 -43.83
C GLU A 511 -23.23 7.89 -44.03
N VAL A 512 -22.59 8.97 -44.48
CA VAL A 512 -21.15 9.05 -44.66
C VAL A 512 -20.60 9.99 -43.59
N GLY A 513 -19.47 9.60 -42.99
CA GLY A 513 -18.74 10.48 -42.09
C GLY A 513 -17.83 11.43 -42.86
N TYR A 514 -17.75 12.68 -42.42
CA TYR A 514 -16.76 13.63 -42.92
C TYR A 514 -16.00 14.23 -41.77
N ILE A 515 -14.68 14.13 -41.85
CA ILE A 515 -13.76 14.66 -40.83
C ILE A 515 -13.16 15.96 -41.36
N ILE A 516 -13.31 17.03 -40.59
CA ILE A 516 -12.99 18.40 -40.99
C ILE A 516 -12.07 19.02 -39.94
N ASN A 517 -10.94 19.59 -40.37
CA ASN A 517 -10.04 20.31 -39.49
C ASN A 517 -10.49 21.77 -39.34
N LEU A 518 -10.87 22.19 -38.13
CA LEU A 518 -11.39 23.54 -37.92
C LEU A 518 -10.31 24.63 -38.05
N LYS A 519 -9.02 24.25 -38.03
CA LYS A 519 -7.91 25.16 -38.34
C LYS A 519 -8.09 25.80 -39.72
N ASP A 520 -8.46 25.00 -40.71
CA ASP A 520 -8.59 25.43 -42.11
C ASP A 520 -9.75 26.43 -42.28
N TYR A 521 -10.68 26.45 -41.33
CA TYR A 521 -11.84 27.35 -41.30
C TYR A 521 -11.62 28.58 -40.41
N GLY A 522 -10.39 28.82 -39.93
CA GLY A 522 -10.00 30.04 -39.21
C GLY A 522 -9.98 29.93 -37.67
N CYS A 523 -10.16 28.73 -37.10
CA CYS A 523 -9.96 28.50 -35.68
C CYS A 523 -8.47 28.40 -35.34
N ILE A 524 -7.75 29.52 -35.30
CA ILE A 524 -6.28 29.54 -35.14
C ILE A 524 -5.83 30.27 -33.88
N LYS A 525 -6.57 31.30 -33.45
CA LYS A 525 -6.17 32.18 -32.35
C LYS A 525 -6.80 31.75 -31.04
N ASP A 526 -6.23 32.19 -29.92
CA ASP A 526 -6.82 31.95 -28.61
C ASP A 526 -8.18 32.64 -28.51
N GLY A 527 -9.18 31.93 -27.99
CA GLY A 527 -10.54 32.44 -27.79
C GLY A 527 -11.63 31.38 -27.80
N VAL A 528 -12.88 31.84 -27.72
CA VAL A 528 -14.07 30.99 -27.78
C VAL A 528 -14.58 30.91 -29.21
N TYR A 529 -14.88 29.69 -29.64
CA TYR A 529 -15.40 29.42 -30.97
C TYR A 529 -16.76 28.75 -30.89
N GLU A 530 -17.69 29.24 -31.70
CA GLU A 530 -19.00 28.66 -31.95
C GLU A 530 -19.03 28.10 -33.38
N VAL A 531 -19.37 26.83 -33.49
CA VAL A 531 -19.43 26.10 -34.76
C VAL A 531 -20.86 25.65 -34.97
N PHE A 532 -21.47 26.14 -36.04
CA PHE A 532 -22.80 25.73 -36.49
C PHE A 532 -22.69 25.11 -37.88
N ILE A 533 -23.23 23.90 -38.06
CA ILE A 533 -23.18 23.19 -39.34
C ILE A 533 -24.60 23.04 -39.89
N ASP A 534 -24.89 23.72 -40.99
CA ASP A 534 -26.17 23.65 -41.68
C ASP A 534 -26.10 22.62 -42.81
N VAL A 535 -27.01 21.63 -42.77
CA VAL A 535 -27.06 20.53 -43.73
C VAL A 535 -28.41 20.60 -44.47
N PRO A 536 -28.42 20.66 -45.81
CA PRO A 536 -29.66 20.78 -46.57
C PRO A 536 -30.69 19.70 -46.25
N ASN A 537 -31.94 20.11 -46.02
CA ASN A 537 -33.06 19.22 -45.69
C ASN A 537 -32.82 18.34 -44.44
N ASP A 538 -31.92 18.75 -43.56
CA ASP A 538 -31.69 18.12 -42.26
C ASP A 538 -32.20 19.04 -41.15
N ARG A 539 -32.91 18.47 -40.17
CA ARG A 539 -33.45 19.22 -39.01
C ARG A 539 -32.59 19.06 -37.76
N THR A 540 -31.50 18.29 -37.85
CA THR A 540 -30.60 18.03 -36.74
C THR A 540 -29.82 19.29 -36.41
N ASN A 541 -29.97 19.79 -35.19
CA ASN A 541 -29.25 20.95 -34.73
C ASN A 541 -27.79 20.57 -34.43
N ARG A 542 -26.87 20.95 -35.33
CA ARG A 542 -25.43 20.70 -35.22
C ARG A 542 -24.74 21.97 -34.75
N TYR A 543 -24.61 22.09 -33.43
CA TYR A 543 -24.02 23.24 -32.75
C TYR A 543 -23.02 22.78 -31.70
N TRP A 544 -21.80 23.32 -31.76
CA TRP A 544 -20.75 23.05 -30.79
C TRP A 544 -20.03 24.34 -30.41
N ARG A 545 -19.60 24.42 -29.14
CA ARG A 545 -18.75 25.50 -28.64
C ARG A 545 -17.52 24.93 -27.94
N PHE A 546 -16.39 25.61 -28.06
CA PHE A 546 -15.16 25.23 -27.37
C PHE A 546 -14.26 26.44 -27.12
N ALA A 547 -13.35 26.32 -26.17
CA ALA A 547 -12.27 27.28 -25.94
C ALA A 547 -10.97 26.75 -26.55
N LEU A 548 -10.32 27.56 -27.39
CA LEU A 548 -8.99 27.30 -27.92
C LEU A 548 -7.97 28.12 -27.14
N ILE A 549 -6.98 27.46 -26.54
CA ILE A 549 -5.84 28.11 -25.87
C ILE A 549 -4.59 27.41 -26.37
N ASN A 550 -3.88 28.03 -27.31
CA ASN A 550 -2.77 27.37 -28.00
C ASN A 550 -1.63 27.04 -27.04
N GLY A 551 -1.22 25.78 -27.03
CA GLY A 551 -0.09 25.30 -26.25
C GLY A 551 -0.31 25.37 -24.73
N ILE A 552 -1.56 25.40 -24.25
CA ILE A 552 -1.84 25.30 -22.82
C ILE A 552 -1.33 23.97 -22.26
N GLU A 553 -0.50 24.08 -21.23
CA GLU A 553 -0.01 22.95 -20.46
C GLU A 553 -0.10 23.30 -18.98
N TYR A 554 -0.51 22.33 -18.17
CA TYR A 554 -0.56 22.49 -16.72
C TYR A 554 -0.19 21.19 -16.02
N SER A 555 0.31 21.31 -14.80
CA SER A 555 0.53 20.18 -13.91
C SER A 555 0.35 20.59 -12.45
N PHE A 556 -0.01 19.62 -11.62
CA PHE A 556 -0.04 19.79 -10.17
C PHE A 556 1.23 19.18 -9.57
N GLU A 557 2.02 19.98 -8.87
CA GLU A 557 3.26 19.49 -8.24
C GLU A 557 2.92 18.56 -7.06
N ASP A 558 3.65 17.45 -6.93
CA ASP A 558 3.48 16.44 -5.87
C ASP A 558 2.10 15.77 -5.80
N ALA A 559 1.35 15.78 -6.91
CA ALA A 559 0.07 15.10 -7.07
C ALA A 559 0.23 13.58 -7.34
N PRO A 560 -0.75 12.73 -6.97
CA PRO A 560 -2.01 13.07 -6.32
C PRO A 560 -1.83 13.48 -4.85
N TYR A 561 -2.66 14.41 -4.41
CA TYR A 561 -2.64 14.90 -3.02
C TYR A 561 -3.38 13.91 -2.11
N ILE A 562 -2.64 13.23 -1.23
CA ILE A 562 -3.17 12.27 -0.27
C ILE A 562 -2.86 12.79 1.12
N PHE A 563 -3.90 13.09 1.92
CA PHE A 563 -3.76 13.63 3.28
C PHE A 563 -2.94 14.93 3.35
N LYS A 564 -2.99 15.73 2.27
CA LYS A 564 -2.34 17.03 2.15
C LYS A 564 -3.41 18.11 2.05
N THR A 565 -3.15 19.26 2.67
CA THR A 565 -4.03 20.43 2.66
C THR A 565 -3.53 21.55 1.75
N LYS A 566 -2.27 21.51 1.31
CA LYS A 566 -1.66 22.51 0.42
C LYS A 566 -1.31 21.91 -0.93
N ALA A 567 -1.50 22.69 -1.99
CA ALA A 567 -1.21 22.29 -3.36
C ALA A 567 -0.59 23.45 -4.16
N THR A 568 0.00 23.09 -5.30
CA THR A 568 0.56 24.05 -6.26
C THR A 568 0.23 23.57 -7.67
N ILE A 569 -0.30 24.48 -8.49
CA ILE A 569 -0.50 24.27 -9.93
C ILE A 569 0.51 25.11 -10.70
N VAL A 570 1.08 24.51 -11.76
CA VAL A 570 2.10 25.12 -12.62
C VAL A 570 1.55 25.18 -14.04
N PHE A 571 1.73 26.32 -14.69
CA PHE A 571 1.40 26.55 -16.08
C PHE A 571 2.67 26.85 -16.89
N ASN A 572 2.60 26.75 -18.22
CA ASN A 572 3.70 27.23 -19.06
C ASN A 572 3.83 28.77 -19.02
N GLU A 573 5.07 29.27 -19.07
CA GLU A 573 5.44 30.68 -18.85
C GLU A 573 4.73 31.68 -19.77
N ASN A 574 4.34 31.25 -20.98
CA ASN A 574 3.76 32.13 -21.99
C ASN A 574 2.27 32.48 -21.71
N LEU A 575 1.62 31.80 -20.76
CA LEU A 575 0.21 32.02 -20.47
C LEU A 575 0.00 33.15 -19.46
N LYS A 576 -0.88 34.10 -19.82
CA LYS A 576 -1.35 35.17 -18.93
C LYS A 576 -2.49 34.69 -18.05
N ILE A 577 -2.13 34.00 -16.96
CA ILE A 577 -3.07 33.48 -15.97
C ILE A 577 -3.07 34.38 -14.73
N ILE A 578 -4.27 34.66 -14.23
CA ILE A 578 -4.54 35.49 -13.06
C ILE A 578 -5.44 34.68 -12.12
N SER A 579 -5.11 34.64 -10.83
CA SER A 579 -6.03 34.07 -9.84
C SER A 579 -7.06 35.11 -9.42
N ASN A 580 -8.32 34.70 -9.33
CA ASN A 580 -9.40 35.49 -8.72
C ASN A 580 -9.51 35.27 -7.21
N ASP A 581 -8.92 34.20 -6.70
CA ASP A 581 -9.05 33.83 -5.30
C ASP A 581 -7.91 34.45 -4.49
N ILE A 582 -8.28 35.26 -3.49
CA ILE A 582 -7.36 35.96 -2.58
C ILE A 582 -6.49 34.97 -1.80
N THR A 583 -6.95 33.73 -1.61
CA THR A 583 -6.19 32.69 -0.92
C THR A 583 -5.15 32.01 -1.82
N THR A 584 -5.05 32.41 -3.08
CA THR A 584 -4.05 31.87 -4.03
C THR A 584 -2.87 32.82 -4.14
N GLU A 585 -1.67 32.32 -3.95
CA GLU A 585 -0.44 33.10 -4.04
C GLU A 585 0.35 32.74 -5.30
N LYS A 586 0.65 33.74 -6.13
CA LYS A 586 1.52 33.54 -7.31
C LYS A 586 2.99 33.50 -6.87
N ASN A 587 3.71 32.45 -7.28
CA ASN A 587 5.14 32.35 -7.02
C ASN A 587 5.93 33.35 -7.89
N ARG A 588 7.07 33.83 -7.38
CA ARG A 588 7.93 34.79 -8.09
C ARG A 588 8.84 34.14 -9.13
N ASP A 589 9.14 32.87 -8.94
CA ASP A 589 10.20 32.15 -9.67
C ASP A 589 9.70 31.48 -10.95
N ASP A 590 8.40 31.23 -11.07
CA ASP A 590 7.75 30.53 -12.19
C ASP A 590 6.26 30.89 -12.30
N ASN A 591 5.63 30.54 -13.44
CA ASN A 591 4.18 30.69 -13.64
C ASN A 591 3.37 29.65 -12.86
N SER A 592 3.50 29.67 -11.54
CA SER A 592 2.83 28.74 -10.62
C SER A 592 2.10 29.45 -9.48
N PHE A 593 1.11 28.75 -8.95
CA PHE A 593 0.17 29.28 -7.97
C PHE A 593 0.01 28.30 -6.81
N ASN A 594 0.25 28.79 -5.60
CA ASN A 594 0.07 28.06 -4.34
C ASN A 594 -1.34 28.32 -3.81
N PHE A 595 -1.99 27.29 -3.29
CA PHE A 595 -3.32 27.42 -2.69
C PHE A 595 -3.56 26.38 -1.59
N GLU A 596 -4.58 26.62 -0.76
CA GLU A 596 -5.08 25.64 0.20
C GLU A 596 -6.24 24.84 -0.43
N ILE A 597 -6.20 23.52 -0.28
CA ILE A 597 -7.17 22.61 -0.86
C ILE A 597 -8.48 22.69 -0.07
N ASN A 598 -9.52 23.21 -0.71
CA ASN A 598 -10.86 23.21 -0.15
C ASN A 598 -11.51 21.83 -0.31
N SER A 599 -11.85 21.16 0.79
CA SER A 599 -12.45 19.83 0.74
C SER A 599 -13.82 19.78 0.04
N ASN A 600 -14.57 20.87 0.07
CA ASN A 600 -15.92 20.98 -0.51
C ASN A 600 -15.93 21.36 -2.01
N LYS A 601 -14.81 21.86 -2.56
CA LYS A 601 -14.70 22.22 -3.99
C LYS A 601 -13.85 21.21 -4.75
N ASP A 602 -14.34 20.72 -5.89
CA ASP A 602 -13.59 19.77 -6.73
C ASP A 602 -12.65 20.46 -7.74
N TYR A 603 -12.84 21.76 -7.97
CA TYR A 603 -12.10 22.55 -8.95
C TYR A 603 -11.51 23.81 -8.30
N ILE A 604 -10.38 24.25 -8.85
CA ILE A 604 -9.80 25.58 -8.65
C ILE A 604 -9.96 26.39 -9.94
N ASP A 605 -10.29 27.67 -9.83
CA ASP A 605 -10.53 28.55 -10.97
C ASP A 605 -9.48 29.64 -11.15
N PHE A 606 -9.22 29.98 -12.41
CA PHE A 606 -8.31 31.04 -12.82
C PHE A 606 -8.93 31.83 -13.98
N LEU A 607 -8.50 33.09 -14.15
CA LEU A 607 -8.77 33.86 -15.36
C LEU A 607 -7.61 33.74 -16.33
N TYR A 608 -7.94 33.51 -17.59
CA TYR A 608 -7.01 33.59 -18.70
C TYR A 608 -7.36 34.79 -19.57
N GLU A 609 -6.38 35.67 -19.76
CA GLU A 609 -6.51 36.90 -20.54
C GLU A 609 -6.03 36.69 -21.98
N PHE A 610 -6.91 36.94 -22.95
CA PHE A 610 -6.61 36.90 -24.38
C PHE A 610 -7.35 38.04 -25.09
N ASN A 611 -6.70 38.75 -26.02
CA ASN A 611 -7.32 39.81 -26.84
C ASN A 611 -8.18 40.85 -26.07
N ASN A 612 -7.78 41.24 -24.86
CA ASN A 612 -8.54 42.11 -23.92
C ASN A 612 -9.87 41.52 -23.42
N GLU A 613 -10.09 40.22 -23.60
CA GLU A 613 -11.17 39.44 -23.00
C GLU A 613 -10.58 38.50 -21.94
N ASN A 614 -11.44 38.07 -21.01
CA ASN A 614 -11.09 37.11 -19.98
C ASN A 614 -12.06 35.94 -20.02
N ILE A 615 -11.53 34.73 -19.88
CA ILE A 615 -12.31 33.51 -19.70
C ILE A 615 -11.93 32.83 -18.39
N LYS A 616 -12.91 32.27 -17.69
CA LYS A 616 -12.67 31.48 -16.48
C LYS A 616 -12.32 30.05 -16.86
N LEU A 617 -11.22 29.54 -16.31
CA LEU A 617 -10.74 28.18 -16.47
C LEU A 617 -10.84 27.46 -15.13
N PHE A 618 -11.41 26.26 -15.14
CA PHE A 618 -11.57 25.42 -13.96
C PHE A 618 -10.74 24.16 -14.10
N PHE A 619 -9.89 23.89 -13.12
CA PHE A 619 -9.01 22.72 -13.08
C PHE A 619 -9.37 21.84 -11.91
N LYS A 620 -9.65 20.56 -12.17
CA LYS A 620 -9.99 19.61 -11.11
C LYS A 620 -8.76 19.28 -10.28
N VAL A 621 -8.87 19.42 -8.96
CA VAL A 621 -7.74 19.17 -8.07
C VAL A 621 -7.59 17.65 -7.85
N PRO A 622 -6.43 17.04 -8.12
CA PRO A 622 -6.20 15.60 -7.99
C PRO A 622 -5.97 15.20 -6.52
N VAL A 623 -7.00 15.34 -5.67
CA VAL A 623 -6.95 15.06 -4.23
C VAL A 623 -7.80 13.85 -3.85
N LEU A 624 -7.32 13.05 -2.90
CA LEU A 624 -8.12 12.02 -2.26
C LEU A 624 -9.03 12.65 -1.21
N LYS A 625 -10.35 12.55 -1.41
CA LYS A 625 -11.36 13.00 -0.46
C LYS A 625 -12.19 11.84 0.05
N TRP A 626 -12.63 11.90 1.29
CA TRP A 626 -13.53 10.91 1.88
C TRP A 626 -14.67 11.54 2.67
N SER A 627 -15.77 10.82 2.78
CA SER A 627 -16.96 11.23 3.55
C SER A 627 -17.69 10.00 4.12
N LEU A 628 -18.30 10.14 5.29
CA LEU A 628 -19.13 9.09 5.92
C LEU A 628 -20.61 9.23 5.57
N ASP A 629 -21.05 10.45 5.26
CA ASP A 629 -22.44 10.83 5.01
C ASP A 629 -22.71 11.33 3.58
N ASN A 630 -21.66 11.41 2.76
CA ASN A 630 -21.64 11.98 1.40
C ASN A 630 -21.95 13.49 1.34
N ASN A 631 -21.95 14.19 2.47
CA ASN A 631 -22.20 15.64 2.55
C ASN A 631 -20.92 16.38 2.95
N ILE A 632 -20.31 15.97 4.07
CA ILE A 632 -19.10 16.60 4.59
C ILE A 632 -17.89 15.83 4.07
N TRP A 633 -17.06 16.50 3.27
CA TRP A 633 -15.87 15.92 2.67
C TRP A 633 -14.62 16.30 3.45
N ASN A 634 -13.74 15.33 3.64
CA ASN A 634 -12.46 15.44 4.35
C ASN A 634 -11.31 15.06 3.41
N ILE A 635 -10.15 15.70 3.59
CA ILE A 635 -8.94 15.44 2.81
C ILE A 635 -7.77 14.93 3.65
N GLU A 636 -7.85 15.08 4.98
CA GLU A 636 -6.86 14.58 5.92
C GLU A 636 -7.02 13.07 6.18
N LYS A 637 -6.05 12.41 6.81
CA LYS A 637 -6.16 10.99 7.17
C LYS A 637 -7.35 10.79 8.10
N MET A 638 -8.05 9.65 8.04
CA MET A 638 -9.12 9.36 8.98
C MET A 638 -8.55 8.89 10.33
N LEU A 639 -9.24 9.24 11.42
CA LEU A 639 -8.88 8.86 12.78
C LEU A 639 -9.00 7.36 12.99
N ASP A 640 -8.31 6.90 14.02
CA ASP A 640 -8.57 5.59 14.59
C ASP A 640 -10.04 5.56 15.09
N ILE A 641 -10.79 4.55 14.68
CA ILE A 641 -12.21 4.38 14.99
C ILE A 641 -12.43 3.13 15.83
N TRP A 642 -13.38 3.19 16.76
CA TRP A 642 -13.76 2.00 17.53
C TRP A 642 -14.56 1.03 16.66
N HIS A 643 -14.34 -0.28 16.81
CA HIS A 643 -14.93 -1.29 15.93
C HIS A 643 -16.48 -1.26 15.89
N SER A 644 -17.17 -0.85 16.97
CA SER A 644 -18.64 -0.75 16.99
C SER A 644 -19.16 0.50 16.25
N GLU A 645 -18.38 1.58 16.24
CA GLU A 645 -18.67 2.83 15.54
C GLU A 645 -18.30 2.79 14.05
N PHE A 646 -17.59 1.73 13.62
CA PHE A 646 -17.17 1.56 12.25
C PHE A 646 -18.35 1.73 11.28
N PRO A 647 -18.24 2.58 10.23
CA PRO A 647 -19.36 2.86 9.35
C PRO A 647 -19.67 1.68 8.43
N SER A 648 -20.91 1.60 7.95
CA SER A 648 -21.30 0.61 6.93
C SER A 648 -20.92 1.06 5.52
N LYS A 649 -20.82 2.37 5.28
CA LYS A 649 -20.48 2.96 3.98
C LYS A 649 -19.45 4.06 4.15
N ILE A 650 -18.53 4.15 3.19
CA ILE A 650 -17.61 5.28 3.02
C ILE A 650 -17.69 5.73 1.57
N TYR A 651 -17.69 7.05 1.36
CA TYR A 651 -17.69 7.68 0.05
C TYR A 651 -16.29 8.23 -0.23
N ILE A 652 -15.70 7.90 -1.38
CA ILE A 652 -14.37 8.37 -1.77
C ILE A 652 -14.44 9.12 -3.10
N LYS A 653 -13.70 10.23 -3.21
CA LYS A 653 -13.36 10.91 -4.47
C LYS A 653 -11.84 10.90 -4.64
N GLY A 654 -11.37 10.80 -5.88
CA GLY A 654 -9.93 10.80 -6.19
C GLY A 654 -9.68 10.78 -7.69
N PRO A 655 -8.43 10.91 -8.15
CA PRO A 655 -8.07 10.92 -9.59
C PRO A 655 -8.05 9.53 -10.25
N PHE A 656 -8.38 8.46 -9.51
CA PHE A 656 -8.37 7.07 -9.98
C PHE A 656 -9.78 6.55 -10.26
N ASP A 657 -9.88 5.50 -11.09
CA ASP A 657 -11.16 4.88 -11.51
C ASP A 657 -11.44 3.53 -10.83
N LYS A 658 -10.41 2.94 -10.23
CA LYS A 658 -10.49 1.69 -9.47
C LYS A 658 -9.76 1.85 -8.15
N MET A 659 -10.36 1.33 -7.09
CA MET A 659 -9.72 1.29 -5.77
C MET A 659 -10.07 0.01 -5.06
N LYS A 660 -9.27 -0.34 -4.06
CA LYS A 660 -9.51 -1.50 -3.20
C LYS A 660 -9.22 -1.13 -1.76
N PHE A 661 -10.17 -1.42 -0.88
CA PHE A 661 -9.91 -1.43 0.56
C PHE A 661 -9.32 -2.79 0.94
N SER A 662 -8.34 -2.85 1.84
CA SER A 662 -7.77 -4.09 2.38
C SER A 662 -7.40 -3.95 3.86
N LEU A 663 -7.36 -5.06 4.62
CA LEU A 663 -6.87 -5.07 6.01
C LEU A 663 -5.35 -5.32 6.09
N ASP A 664 -4.78 -5.01 7.25
CA ASP A 664 -3.38 -5.25 7.64
C ASP A 664 -2.97 -6.72 7.54
N GLU A 665 -3.93 -7.64 7.60
CA GLU A 665 -3.72 -9.07 7.42
C GLU A 665 -4.71 -9.69 6.44
N ASN A 666 -4.24 -10.72 5.73
CA ASN A 666 -5.13 -11.74 5.20
C ASN A 666 -5.38 -12.75 6.34
N ILE A 667 -6.44 -12.55 7.13
CA ILE A 667 -6.91 -13.59 8.05
C ILE A 667 -7.40 -14.77 7.19
N GLY A 668 -6.54 -15.77 7.04
CA GLY A 668 -6.86 -17.00 6.34
C GLY A 668 -7.52 -18.00 7.27
N ASN A 669 -8.83 -18.19 7.14
CA ASN A 669 -9.46 -19.46 7.51
C ASN A 669 -9.43 -20.40 6.30
N GLU A 670 -9.02 -21.65 6.51
CA GLU A 670 -8.75 -22.66 5.48
C GLU A 670 -9.96 -23.03 4.58
N GLU A 671 -11.15 -22.48 4.81
CA GLU A 671 -12.28 -22.62 3.89
C GLU A 671 -12.62 -21.35 3.09
N LYS A 672 -12.21 -20.16 3.55
CA LYS A 672 -12.37 -18.90 2.82
C LYS A 672 -11.23 -17.93 3.18
N VAL A 673 -10.12 -18.01 2.45
CA VAL A 673 -9.31 -16.79 2.21
C VAL A 673 -10.18 -15.92 1.29
N VAL A 674 -11.15 -15.24 1.87
CA VAL A 674 -11.61 -13.99 1.29
C VAL A 674 -10.38 -13.10 1.46
N GLU A 675 -9.77 -12.68 0.36
CA GLU A 675 -8.90 -11.50 0.43
C GLU A 675 -9.71 -10.49 1.24
N GLN A 676 -9.25 -10.11 2.45
CA GLN A 676 -10.00 -9.21 3.35
C GLN A 676 -9.93 -7.80 2.78
N ALA A 677 -10.52 -7.71 1.61
CA ALA A 677 -10.42 -6.63 0.69
C ALA A 677 -11.65 -6.61 -0.20
N LYS A 678 -12.01 -5.41 -0.61
CA LYS A 678 -13.14 -5.20 -1.50
C LYS A 678 -12.74 -4.14 -2.50
N SER A 679 -12.87 -4.47 -3.78
CA SER A 679 -12.59 -3.57 -4.88
C SER A 679 -13.86 -2.84 -5.31
N TYR A 680 -13.69 -1.57 -5.69
CA TYR A 680 -14.75 -0.68 -6.11
C TYR A 680 -14.39 -0.02 -7.42
N LEU A 681 -15.41 0.24 -8.22
CA LEU A 681 -15.33 1.04 -9.44
C LEU A 681 -16.00 2.38 -9.20
N LYS A 682 -15.43 3.43 -9.77
CA LYS A 682 -15.97 4.78 -9.65
C LYS A 682 -17.33 4.86 -10.34
N SER A 683 -18.28 5.55 -9.73
CA SER A 683 -19.55 5.86 -10.39
C SER A 683 -19.38 6.92 -11.49
N LYS A 684 -20.41 7.09 -12.32
CA LYS A 684 -20.46 8.15 -13.33
C LYS A 684 -20.39 9.56 -12.71
N ASP A 685 -20.86 9.71 -11.48
CA ASP A 685 -20.85 10.96 -10.72
C ASP A 685 -19.47 11.28 -10.13
N GLY A 686 -18.45 10.46 -10.43
CA GLY A 686 -17.07 10.67 -9.97
C GLY A 686 -16.82 10.24 -8.52
N VAL A 687 -17.79 9.58 -7.87
CA VAL A 687 -17.72 9.14 -6.47
C VAL A 687 -17.67 7.62 -6.37
N PHE A 688 -16.86 7.06 -5.48
CA PHE A 688 -16.93 5.67 -5.08
C PHE A 688 -17.90 5.53 -3.89
N VAL A 689 -18.91 4.68 -4.03
CA VAL A 689 -19.80 4.32 -2.93
C VAL A 689 -19.36 2.97 -2.38
N CYS A 690 -18.62 2.98 -1.28
CA CYS A 690 -17.98 1.80 -0.73
C CYS A 690 -18.77 1.22 0.44
N ASP A 691 -19.54 0.15 0.20
CA ASP A 691 -20.14 -0.64 1.28
C ASP A 691 -19.09 -1.53 1.96
N ILE A 692 -18.66 -1.13 3.14
CA ILE A 692 -17.63 -1.79 3.95
C ILE A 692 -18.21 -2.54 5.15
N SER A 693 -19.53 -2.78 5.18
CA SER A 693 -20.20 -3.49 6.28
C SER A 693 -19.57 -4.86 6.59
N VAL A 694 -19.03 -5.53 5.57
CA VAL A 694 -18.35 -6.83 5.71
C VAL A 694 -17.10 -6.75 6.59
N PHE A 695 -16.41 -5.61 6.63
CA PHE A 695 -15.21 -5.41 7.46
C PHE A 695 -15.54 -5.56 8.96
N LYS A 696 -16.77 -5.24 9.40
CA LYS A 696 -17.21 -5.47 10.78
C LYS A 696 -17.06 -6.93 11.20
N SER A 697 -17.32 -7.86 10.29
CA SER A 697 -17.16 -9.30 10.53
C SER A 697 -15.70 -9.78 10.54
N TRP A 698 -14.76 -8.91 10.15
CA TRP A 698 -13.34 -9.21 10.06
C TRP A 698 -12.54 -8.68 11.25
N PHE A 699 -13.13 -7.78 12.05
CA PHE A 699 -12.51 -7.29 13.28
C PHE A 699 -12.66 -8.34 14.37
N GLY A 700 -11.55 -9.01 14.71
CA GLY A 700 -11.50 -9.91 15.86
C GLY A 700 -10.67 -9.34 17.01
N ARG A 701 -10.81 -9.96 18.19
CA ARG A 701 -10.07 -9.61 19.42
C ARG A 701 -8.71 -10.31 19.51
N GLU A 702 -8.08 -10.67 18.41
CA GLU A 702 -6.70 -11.18 18.40
C GLU A 702 -5.68 -10.03 18.42
N LYS A 703 -6.02 -8.89 17.81
CA LYS A 703 -5.19 -7.69 17.80
C LYS A 703 -5.86 -6.56 18.58
N ILE A 704 -5.04 -5.61 19.01
CA ILE A 704 -5.49 -4.35 19.61
C ILE A 704 -5.98 -3.38 18.53
N LYS A 705 -5.25 -3.34 17.41
CA LYS A 705 -5.42 -2.39 16.31
C LYS A 705 -5.35 -3.13 14.99
N ARG A 706 -6.27 -2.78 14.08
CA ARG A 706 -6.39 -3.31 12.72
C ARG A 706 -6.31 -2.14 11.72
N SER A 707 -5.33 -2.13 10.84
CA SER A 707 -5.20 -1.05 9.83
C SER A 707 -5.98 -1.39 8.56
N ILE A 708 -6.73 -0.42 8.05
CA ILE A 708 -7.36 -0.50 6.73
C ILE A 708 -6.55 0.33 5.74
N PHE A 709 -6.21 -0.29 4.62
CA PHE A 709 -5.47 0.31 3.52
C PHE A 709 -6.41 0.60 2.35
N ILE A 710 -6.10 1.66 1.60
CA ILE A 710 -6.63 1.88 0.24
C ILE A 710 -5.50 1.61 -0.75
N GLU A 711 -5.79 0.79 -1.75
CA GLU A 711 -4.93 0.45 -2.88
C GLU A 711 -5.52 1.02 -4.19
N PHE A 712 -4.75 1.82 -4.93
CA PHE A 712 -5.08 2.34 -6.27
C PHE A 712 -3.79 2.68 -7.03
N ASP A 713 -3.77 2.53 -8.35
CA ASP A 713 -2.67 2.96 -9.24
C ASP A 713 -1.23 2.65 -8.74
N GLY A 714 -1.05 1.50 -8.08
CA GLY A 714 0.24 1.09 -7.50
C GLY A 714 0.56 1.65 -6.11
N TYR A 715 -0.24 2.59 -5.60
CA TYR A 715 -0.17 3.07 -4.22
C TYR A 715 -0.89 2.13 -3.26
N ARG A 716 -0.31 1.94 -2.07
CA ARG A 716 -0.95 1.32 -0.91
C ARG A 716 -0.77 2.23 0.29
N ILE A 717 -1.87 2.84 0.75
CA ILE A 717 -1.86 3.87 1.78
C ILE A 717 -2.70 3.40 2.96
N GLU A 718 -2.18 3.56 4.17
CA GLU A 718 -2.97 3.35 5.40
C GLU A 718 -4.02 4.46 5.53
N PHE A 719 -5.29 4.08 5.44
CA PHE A 719 -6.40 5.04 5.42
C PHE A 719 -6.97 5.32 6.80
N LEU A 720 -7.25 4.28 7.57
CA LEU A 720 -7.76 4.39 8.94
C LEU A 720 -7.29 3.18 9.74
N ASN A 721 -7.34 3.29 11.06
CA ASN A 721 -7.22 2.12 11.92
C ASN A 721 -8.49 1.87 12.72
N VAL A 722 -8.74 0.60 12.99
CA VAL A 722 -9.87 0.14 13.78
C VAL A 722 -9.34 -0.45 15.08
N ILE A 723 -9.83 0.06 16.20
CA ILE A 723 -9.44 -0.39 17.53
C ILE A 723 -10.43 -1.49 17.96
N THR A 724 -9.87 -2.66 18.23
CA THR A 724 -10.62 -3.91 18.48
C THR A 724 -10.52 -4.41 19.92
N LYS A 725 -9.68 -3.79 20.75
CA LYS A 725 -9.59 -3.99 22.20
C LYS A 725 -9.37 -2.67 22.90
N SER A 726 -9.81 -2.58 24.16
CA SER A 726 -9.55 -1.38 24.96
C SER A 726 -8.06 -1.24 25.20
N VAL A 727 -7.57 0.00 25.14
CA VAL A 727 -6.17 0.34 25.43
C VAL A 727 -6.16 1.51 26.37
N VAL A 728 -5.33 1.46 27.39
CA VAL A 728 -5.09 2.62 28.24
C VAL A 728 -4.03 3.45 27.53
N ALA A 729 -4.48 4.52 26.87
CA ALA A 729 -3.58 5.40 26.12
C ALA A 729 -2.83 6.36 27.03
N ASP A 730 -3.43 6.69 28.18
CA ASP A 730 -2.80 7.56 29.14
C ASP A 730 -3.23 7.26 30.58
N HIS A 731 -2.34 7.52 31.53
CA HIS A 731 -2.61 7.36 32.96
C HIS A 731 -1.79 8.34 33.80
N ILE A 732 -2.37 8.82 34.91
CA ILE A 732 -1.71 9.65 35.92
C ILE A 732 -2.27 9.26 37.29
N LEU A 733 -1.39 9.08 38.28
CA LEU A 733 -1.76 8.91 39.67
C LEU A 733 -1.32 10.13 40.50
N LYS A 734 -2.29 10.82 41.12
CA LYS A 734 -2.05 12.01 41.95
C LYS A 734 -2.43 11.74 43.40
N GLY A 735 -1.70 12.36 44.33
CA GLY A 735 -2.05 12.37 45.75
C GLY A 735 -2.51 13.77 46.17
N ASN A 736 -3.71 13.86 46.73
CA ASN A 736 -4.19 15.03 47.46
C ASN A 736 -3.79 14.89 48.94
N PHE A 737 -2.58 15.38 49.26
CA PHE A 737 -1.97 15.25 50.59
C PHE A 737 -2.70 16.02 51.70
N THR A 738 -3.50 17.03 51.34
CA THR A 738 -4.33 17.78 52.29
C THR A 738 -5.57 17.02 52.72
N GLU A 739 -6.17 16.23 51.82
CA GLU A 739 -7.42 15.50 52.09
C GLU A 739 -7.21 13.98 52.27
N ASN A 740 -5.96 13.50 52.18
CA ASN A 740 -5.58 12.07 52.18
C ASN A 740 -6.39 11.27 51.14
N GLU A 741 -6.30 11.71 49.89
CA GLU A 741 -7.06 11.12 48.79
C GLU A 741 -6.13 10.79 47.61
N LEU A 742 -6.25 9.57 47.08
CA LEU A 742 -5.53 9.10 45.90
C LEU A 742 -6.47 9.19 44.70
N ILE A 743 -6.05 9.93 43.68
CA ILE A 743 -6.84 10.22 42.49
C ILE A 743 -6.11 9.64 41.28
N GLY A 744 -6.77 8.75 40.54
CA GLY A 744 -6.25 8.25 39.27
C GLY A 744 -7.05 8.79 38.10
N ASN A 745 -6.34 9.30 37.10
CA ASN A 745 -6.90 9.76 35.84
C ASN A 745 -6.36 8.88 34.71
N PHE A 746 -7.25 8.32 33.92
CA PHE A 746 -6.98 7.42 32.81
C PHE A 746 -7.66 7.92 31.54
N LYS A 747 -6.91 7.94 30.45
CA LYS A 747 -7.45 8.06 29.09
C LYS A 747 -7.49 6.66 28.50
N ILE A 748 -8.65 6.01 28.60
CA ILE A 748 -8.85 4.68 28.03
C ILE A 748 -9.48 4.85 26.66
N ILE A 749 -8.82 4.34 25.63
CA ILE A 749 -9.38 4.23 24.29
C ILE A 749 -10.19 2.94 24.24
N GLY A 750 -11.49 3.09 24.50
CA GLY A 750 -12.51 2.06 24.38
C GLY A 750 -13.83 2.54 24.98
N ASN A 751 -14.88 1.73 24.81
CA ASN A 751 -16.26 2.13 25.14
C ASN A 751 -16.94 1.15 26.13
N ALA A 752 -16.16 0.53 27.01
CA ALA A 752 -16.64 -0.42 28.03
C ALA A 752 -16.66 0.23 29.43
N ASN A 753 -17.19 -0.51 30.42
CA ASN A 753 -17.01 -0.14 31.83
C ASN A 753 -15.64 -0.62 32.30
N TYR A 754 -14.88 0.25 32.97
CA TYR A 754 -13.51 -0.04 33.39
C TYR A 754 -13.36 -0.06 34.90
N TYR A 755 -12.45 -0.90 35.37
CA TYR A 755 -12.18 -1.14 36.78
C TYR A 755 -10.68 -1.20 37.04
N VAL A 756 -10.23 -0.78 38.23
CA VAL A 756 -8.81 -0.79 38.61
C VAL A 756 -8.58 -1.53 39.92
N ASP A 757 -7.52 -2.33 39.95
CA ASP A 757 -6.88 -2.81 41.18
C ASP A 757 -5.67 -1.93 41.48
N ILE A 758 -5.47 -1.59 42.76
CA ILE A 758 -4.37 -0.72 43.22
C ILE A 758 -3.58 -1.48 44.28
N VAL A 759 -2.28 -1.60 44.11
CA VAL A 759 -1.37 -2.26 45.06
C VAL A 759 -0.20 -1.34 45.39
N TYR A 760 0.15 -1.19 46.67
CA TYR A 760 1.35 -0.48 47.06
C TYR A 760 2.56 -1.41 46.95
N THR A 761 3.49 -1.13 46.04
CA THR A 761 4.51 -2.12 45.65
C THR A 761 5.53 -2.43 46.75
N LYS A 762 5.64 -1.60 47.78
CA LYS A 762 6.60 -1.79 48.88
C LYS A 762 6.10 -2.80 49.92
N THR A 763 4.79 -2.89 50.14
CA THR A 763 4.17 -3.84 51.09
C THR A 763 3.46 -4.99 50.37
N SER A 764 3.25 -4.86 49.05
CA SER A 764 2.41 -5.76 48.24
C SER A 764 0.98 -5.90 48.77
N GLU A 765 0.51 -4.92 49.56
CA GLU A 765 -0.85 -4.90 50.08
C GLU A 765 -1.82 -4.27 49.06
N PRO A 766 -2.96 -4.92 48.78
CA PRO A 766 -4.00 -4.35 47.93
C PRO A 766 -4.70 -3.19 48.65
N ILE A 767 -4.65 -2.02 48.02
CA ILE A 767 -5.31 -0.79 48.45
C ILE A 767 -6.79 -0.82 48.04
N ALA A 768 -7.06 -1.20 46.80
CA ALA A 768 -8.40 -1.32 46.26
C ALA A 768 -8.43 -2.46 45.24
N SER A 769 -9.55 -3.18 45.17
CA SER A 769 -9.79 -4.17 44.12
C SER A 769 -11.08 -3.85 43.38
N LYS A 770 -11.00 -3.87 42.04
CA LYS A 770 -12.08 -3.61 41.09
C LYS A 770 -12.84 -2.33 41.39
N LEU A 771 -12.11 -1.25 41.65
CA LEU A 771 -12.69 0.08 41.83
C LEU A 771 -13.15 0.60 40.45
N PRO A 772 -14.40 1.05 40.28
CA PRO A 772 -14.88 1.54 38.99
C PRO A 772 -14.17 2.84 38.59
N ILE A 773 -13.82 2.94 37.31
CA ILE A 773 -13.28 4.15 36.68
C ILE A 773 -14.44 4.85 35.96
N ILE A 774 -14.88 5.99 36.49
CA ILE A 774 -16.02 6.75 35.96
C ILE A 774 -15.48 7.95 35.19
N ASN A 775 -15.83 8.07 33.91
CA ASN A 775 -15.33 9.12 33.01
C ASN A 775 -13.79 9.21 32.99
N GLY A 776 -13.11 8.07 33.04
CA GLY A 776 -11.66 8.02 33.10
C GLY A 776 -11.06 8.40 34.45
N THR A 777 -11.84 8.52 35.53
CA THR A 777 -11.32 8.92 36.84
C THR A 777 -11.79 8.01 37.96
N PHE A 778 -10.97 7.86 39.00
CA PHE A 778 -11.39 7.32 40.28
C PHE A 778 -10.81 8.15 41.42
N SER A 779 -11.45 8.09 42.58
CA SER A 779 -10.94 8.69 43.80
C SER A 779 -11.15 7.78 45.00
N ILE A 780 -10.12 7.62 45.85
CA ILE A 780 -10.18 6.81 47.06
C ILE A 780 -9.55 7.54 48.25
N LYS A 781 -10.30 7.59 49.37
CA LYS A 781 -9.81 8.14 50.63
C LYS A 781 -8.93 7.12 51.36
N GLN A 782 -7.63 7.37 51.38
CA GLN A 782 -6.65 6.53 52.07
C GLN A 782 -5.40 7.32 52.44
N LYS A 783 -4.74 6.93 53.53
CA LYS A 783 -3.47 7.53 53.95
C LYS A 783 -2.45 7.42 52.82
N LEU A 784 -2.02 8.57 52.28
CA LEU A 784 -1.08 8.63 51.16
C LEU A 784 0.32 8.20 51.62
N LEU A 785 0.81 7.11 51.05
CA LEU A 785 2.17 6.62 51.26
C LEU A 785 3.06 7.07 50.10
N SER A 786 4.18 7.70 50.38
CA SER A 786 5.16 8.02 49.33
C SER A 786 5.80 6.72 48.81
N GLY A 787 5.81 6.53 47.49
CA GLY A 787 6.39 5.35 46.84
C GLY A 787 5.65 4.99 45.55
N LYS A 788 5.99 3.82 45.00
CA LYS A 788 5.41 3.30 43.75
C LYS A 788 4.12 2.54 44.02
N TYR A 789 3.15 2.73 43.14
CA TYR A 789 1.86 2.06 43.14
C TYR A 789 1.72 1.26 41.85
N GLU A 790 1.23 0.03 41.96
CA GLU A 790 0.85 -0.80 40.82
C GLU A 790 -0.64 -0.64 40.57
N LEU A 791 -1.01 -0.36 39.32
CA LEU A 791 -2.39 -0.19 38.86
C LEU A 791 -2.67 -1.26 37.81
N THR A 792 -3.65 -2.12 38.03
CA THR A 792 -4.09 -3.12 37.02
C THR A 792 -5.51 -2.81 36.58
N ILE A 793 -5.71 -2.61 35.27
CA ILE A 793 -6.99 -2.18 34.69
C ILE A 793 -7.70 -3.36 34.03
N TYR A 794 -9.01 -3.40 34.20
CA TYR A 794 -9.91 -4.40 33.66
C TYR A 794 -11.05 -3.73 32.90
N GLU A 795 -11.52 -4.39 31.85
CA GLU A 795 -12.78 -4.09 31.16
C GLU A 795 -13.83 -5.12 31.55
N ASP A 796 -15.07 -4.68 31.75
CA ASP A 796 -16.22 -5.54 31.98
C ASP A 796 -16.83 -5.96 30.64
N GLU A 797 -17.07 -7.25 30.50
CA GLU A 797 -17.76 -7.85 29.36
C GLU A 797 -19.07 -8.49 29.84
N GLU A 798 -20.19 -8.04 29.26
CA GLU A 798 -21.47 -8.70 29.43
C GLU A 798 -21.39 -10.12 28.84
N ASP A 799 -21.71 -11.13 29.66
CA ASP A 799 -21.91 -12.49 29.20
C ASP A 799 -23.04 -12.50 28.15
N ASP A 800 -22.81 -13.11 26.98
CA ASP A 800 -23.78 -13.28 25.87
C ASP A 800 -25.14 -13.86 26.33
N THR A 801 -25.20 -14.43 27.53
CA THR A 801 -26.42 -14.98 28.14
C THR A 801 -27.21 -14.01 29.03
N GLY A 802 -26.64 -12.87 29.45
CA GLY A 802 -27.30 -11.89 30.33
C GLY A 802 -27.58 -12.35 31.76
N PHE A 803 -27.02 -13.48 32.20
CA PHE A 803 -27.28 -14.08 33.53
C PHE A 803 -25.99 -14.44 34.33
N GLY A 804 -24.82 -13.96 33.92
CA GLY A 804 -23.52 -14.25 34.55
C GLY A 804 -22.97 -13.13 35.46
N ILE A 805 -22.06 -13.51 36.36
CA ILE A 805 -21.21 -12.60 37.16
C ILE A 805 -20.30 -11.82 36.18
N SER A 806 -20.21 -10.48 36.29
CA SER A 806 -19.38 -9.62 35.44
C SER A 806 -17.99 -10.20 35.21
N ASN A 807 -17.62 -10.40 33.94
CA ASN A 807 -16.34 -10.98 33.57
C ASN A 807 -15.32 -9.86 33.36
N TYR A 808 -14.32 -9.76 34.24
CA TYR A 808 -13.29 -8.72 34.18
C TYR A 808 -12.12 -9.17 33.30
N LEU A 809 -12.10 -8.71 32.04
CA LEU A 809 -10.98 -8.95 31.14
C LEU A 809 -9.84 -7.99 31.48
N TYR A 810 -8.63 -8.53 31.60
CA TYR A 810 -7.42 -7.73 31.78
C TYR A 810 -7.19 -6.81 30.58
N VAL A 811 -6.98 -5.53 30.84
CA VAL A 811 -6.64 -4.51 29.84
C VAL A 811 -5.14 -4.21 29.87
N ASP A 812 -4.62 -3.73 31.01
CA ASP A 812 -3.20 -3.35 31.14
C ASP A 812 -2.74 -3.20 32.61
N ARG A 813 -1.43 -3.03 32.82
CA ARG A 813 -0.80 -2.88 34.15
C ARG A 813 0.31 -1.81 34.14
N PHE A 814 0.29 -0.92 35.13
CA PHE A 814 1.20 0.22 35.26
C PHE A 814 1.85 0.31 36.64
N TYR A 815 2.99 1.00 36.71
CA TYR A 815 3.67 1.34 37.96
C TYR A 815 3.92 2.85 38.01
N GLU A 816 3.24 3.55 38.92
CA GLU A 816 3.26 5.02 39.01
C GLU A 816 3.85 5.50 40.33
N GLU A 817 4.61 6.59 40.25
CA GLU A 817 5.15 7.32 41.40
C GLU A 817 4.43 8.67 41.53
N ILE A 818 3.98 9.03 42.72
CA ILE A 818 3.15 10.23 42.92
C ILE A 818 4.01 11.50 42.70
N ILE A 819 3.70 12.29 41.66
CA ILE A 819 4.38 13.55 41.29
C ILE A 819 3.61 14.77 41.84
N ASN A 820 4.33 15.76 42.38
CA ASN A 820 3.75 17.03 42.82
C ASN A 820 3.50 17.96 41.60
N PRO A 821 2.24 18.32 41.26
CA PRO A 821 1.94 19.15 40.09
C PRO A 821 2.30 20.64 40.28
N TYR A 822 2.61 21.09 41.49
CA TYR A 822 2.90 22.50 41.79
C TYR A 822 4.38 22.89 41.67
N ASP A 823 5.26 21.90 41.48
CA ASP A 823 6.69 22.12 41.21
C ASP A 823 7.23 21.00 40.30
N LEU A 824 7.42 21.33 39.01
CA LEU A 824 7.96 20.42 38.00
C LEU A 824 9.48 20.64 37.79
N SER A 825 10.14 21.40 38.67
CA SER A 825 11.56 21.70 38.54
C SER A 825 12.43 20.45 38.61
N GLY A 826 13.43 20.34 37.72
CA GLY A 826 14.34 19.20 37.62
C GLY A 826 13.76 17.95 36.94
N LYS A 827 12.51 18.01 36.46
CA LYS A 827 11.89 16.94 35.65
C LYS A 827 12.25 17.07 34.17
N SER A 828 12.09 15.97 33.44
CA SER A 828 12.30 15.89 32.01
C SER A 828 11.06 15.36 31.29
N LEU A 829 10.80 15.88 30.09
CA LEU A 829 9.61 15.61 29.29
C LEU A 829 10.00 15.01 27.95
N GLU A 830 9.36 13.93 27.53
CA GLU A 830 9.46 13.39 26.18
C GLU A 830 8.27 13.88 25.34
N ILE A 831 8.52 14.44 24.16
CA ILE A 831 7.46 14.84 23.24
C ILE A 831 6.96 13.61 22.47
N LYS A 832 5.67 13.31 22.59
CA LYS A 832 5.00 12.19 21.92
C LYS A 832 4.36 12.58 20.59
N GLY A 833 3.89 13.82 20.47
CA GLY A 833 3.25 14.31 19.25
C GLY A 833 2.74 15.74 19.35
N ILE A 834 2.04 16.20 18.31
CA ILE A 834 1.50 17.57 18.20
C ILE A 834 0.03 17.52 17.76
N LYS A 835 -0.84 18.33 18.37
CA LYS A 835 -2.26 18.50 17.99
C LYS A 835 -2.54 19.89 17.45
N LYS A 836 -3.48 20.01 16.50
CA LYS A 836 -4.01 21.30 16.03
C LYS A 836 -5.19 21.75 16.91
N GLY A 837 -4.90 22.18 18.13
CA GLY A 837 -5.88 22.52 19.17
C GLY A 837 -6.29 21.32 20.04
N GLU A 838 -6.73 21.58 21.28
CA GLU A 838 -6.99 20.54 22.30
C GLU A 838 -8.04 19.51 21.88
N ASN A 839 -9.12 19.97 21.23
CA ASN A 839 -10.23 19.14 20.77
C ASN A 839 -9.93 18.46 19.43
N SER A 840 -8.79 18.74 18.81
CA SER A 840 -8.41 18.03 17.59
C SER A 840 -8.18 16.57 17.92
N LEU A 841 -8.89 15.75 17.17
CA LEU A 841 -8.81 14.31 17.26
C LEU A 841 -7.50 13.80 16.64
N PHE A 842 -6.84 14.60 15.80
CA PHE A 842 -5.65 14.21 15.03
C PHE A 842 -4.35 14.62 15.73
N GLU A 843 -3.42 13.67 15.85
CA GLU A 843 -2.07 13.86 16.40
C GLU A 843 -1.02 13.65 15.31
N ILE A 844 -0.08 14.59 15.21
CA ILE A 844 1.07 14.52 14.31
C ILE A 844 2.18 13.76 15.04
N ASN A 845 2.51 12.58 14.54
CA ASN A 845 3.61 11.77 15.05
C ASN A 845 4.95 12.27 14.51
N LEU A 846 5.94 12.37 15.39
CA LEU A 846 7.27 12.83 15.05
C LEU A 846 8.20 11.65 14.75
N SER A 847 9.07 11.79 13.75
CA SER A 847 10.02 10.75 13.33
C SER A 847 11.24 10.61 14.25
N CYS A 848 11.45 11.57 15.15
CA CYS A 848 12.61 11.60 16.05
C CYS A 848 12.15 11.64 17.50
N ARG A 849 13.03 11.18 18.39
CA ARG A 849 12.81 11.26 19.84
C ARG A 849 13.26 12.64 20.33
N TYR A 850 12.36 13.33 21.02
CA TYR A 850 12.56 14.68 21.54
C TYR A 850 12.39 14.65 23.06
N VAL A 851 13.42 15.09 23.79
CA VAL A 851 13.40 15.13 25.26
C VAL A 851 13.78 16.51 25.75
N ILE A 852 12.87 17.19 26.46
CA ILE A 852 13.13 18.44 27.17
C ILE A 852 13.70 18.07 28.54
N ASN A 853 14.94 18.44 28.80
CA ASN A 853 15.66 18.10 30.02
C ASN A 853 15.74 19.30 30.99
N ASP A 854 15.75 18.99 32.29
CA ASP A 854 16.02 19.92 33.39
C ASP A 854 15.11 21.16 33.37
N LEU A 855 13.79 20.94 33.56
CA LEU A 855 12.84 22.04 33.65
C LEU A 855 13.18 22.97 34.84
N LYS A 856 13.19 24.28 34.59
CA LYS A 856 13.39 25.33 35.59
C LYS A 856 12.20 26.26 35.60
N LYS A 857 11.53 26.36 36.75
CA LYS A 857 10.37 27.23 36.90
C LYS A 857 10.75 28.69 36.65
N ILE A 858 9.99 29.36 35.77
CA ILE A 858 10.08 30.79 35.50
C ILE A 858 8.98 31.50 36.29
N ASP A 859 7.74 31.02 36.14
CA ASP A 859 6.55 31.45 36.86
C ASP A 859 5.60 30.25 37.06
N ASP A 860 4.36 30.45 37.52
CA ASP A 860 3.46 29.37 37.90
C ASP A 860 3.18 28.33 36.80
N ASN A 861 3.17 28.76 35.53
CA ASN A 861 2.84 27.89 34.40
C ASN A 861 3.97 27.77 33.37
N ASN A 862 5.02 28.59 33.47
CA ASN A 862 6.12 28.61 32.52
C ASN A 862 7.41 28.01 33.09
N TYR A 863 8.06 27.17 32.28
CA TYR A 863 9.32 26.54 32.59
C TYR A 863 10.32 26.72 31.44
N ALA A 864 11.59 26.93 31.77
CA ALA A 864 12.69 26.85 30.82
C ALA A 864 13.27 25.43 30.80
N GLY A 865 13.65 24.91 29.64
CA GLY A 865 14.30 23.60 29.54
C GLY A 865 15.23 23.52 28.33
N VAL A 866 15.96 22.41 28.23
CA VAL A 866 16.84 22.14 27.09
C VAL A 866 16.25 20.98 26.28
N LEU A 867 15.75 21.26 25.08
CA LEU A 867 15.27 20.26 24.14
C LEU A 867 16.46 19.53 23.51
N LEU A 868 16.55 18.23 23.73
CA LEU A 868 17.50 17.30 23.14
C LEU A 868 16.81 16.52 22.02
N VAL A 869 17.43 16.50 20.83
CA VAL A 869 16.92 15.77 19.67
C VAL A 869 17.85 14.60 19.34
N ASP A 870 17.32 13.38 19.37
CA ASP A 870 18.05 12.18 18.98
C ASP A 870 17.83 11.89 17.49
N PHE A 871 18.88 12.07 16.68
CA PHE A 871 18.92 11.65 15.29
C PHE A 871 19.72 10.35 15.22
N GLN A 872 19.11 9.27 14.75
CA GLN A 872 19.79 7.98 14.55
C GLN A 872 21.17 8.19 13.89
N ASN A 873 22.24 7.89 14.64
CA ASN A 873 23.66 8.00 14.25
C ASN A 873 24.31 9.41 14.23
N LYS A 874 23.76 10.43 14.91
CA LYS A 874 24.43 11.73 15.14
C LYS A 874 24.38 12.17 16.61
N SER A 875 25.32 13.03 17.02
CA SER A 875 25.28 13.63 18.37
C SER A 875 23.99 14.43 18.58
N PRO A 876 23.33 14.33 19.74
CA PRO A 876 22.08 15.03 19.98
C PRO A 876 22.27 16.54 19.92
N ILE A 877 21.36 17.22 19.23
CA ILE A 877 21.34 18.69 19.11
C ILE A 877 20.52 19.25 20.26
N ASN A 878 21.00 20.35 20.89
CA ASN A 878 20.33 20.99 22.01
C ASN A 878 19.75 22.38 21.66
N TYR A 879 18.54 22.65 22.14
CA TYR A 879 17.89 23.95 21.99
C TYR A 879 17.31 24.44 23.31
N ASN A 880 17.51 25.72 23.63
CA ASN A 880 16.82 26.35 24.76
C ASN A 880 15.35 26.58 24.36
N VAL A 881 14.45 26.02 25.16
CA VAL A 881 13.00 26.09 24.93
C VAL A 881 12.28 26.62 26.15
N LYS A 882 11.11 27.21 25.91
CA LYS A 882 10.14 27.59 26.93
C LYS A 882 8.92 26.68 26.79
N VAL A 883 8.52 26.09 27.91
CA VAL A 883 7.38 25.18 28.04
C VAL A 883 6.31 25.90 28.86
N ASN A 884 5.11 26.03 28.33
CA ASN A 884 3.96 26.60 29.03
C ASN A 884 2.91 25.52 29.28
N PHE A 885 2.58 25.30 30.56
CA PHE A 885 1.49 24.44 31.00
C PHE A 885 0.25 25.30 31.21
N TYR A 886 -0.61 25.39 30.19
CA TYR A 886 -1.78 26.27 30.23
C TYR A 886 -2.85 25.80 31.24
N ASP A 887 -2.88 24.52 31.60
CA ASP A 887 -3.76 23.93 32.62
C ASP A 887 -3.00 22.89 33.47
N LEU A 888 -2.80 23.20 34.76
CA LEU A 888 -2.10 22.32 35.72
C LEU A 888 -2.87 21.04 36.05
N ASN A 889 -4.14 20.93 35.66
CA ASN A 889 -4.86 19.65 35.72
C ASN A 889 -4.49 18.74 34.54
N LYS A 890 -3.95 19.31 33.45
CA LYS A 890 -3.63 18.67 32.17
C LYS A 890 -2.12 18.79 31.83
N ILE A 891 -1.25 18.44 32.77
CA ILE A 891 0.22 18.56 32.66
C ILE A 891 0.89 17.80 31.48
N LYS A 892 0.13 17.06 30.67
CA LYS A 892 0.62 16.36 29.47
C LYS A 892 0.46 17.16 28.18
N PHE A 893 -0.14 18.34 28.25
CA PHE A 893 -0.35 19.23 27.12
C PHE A 893 0.38 20.54 27.37
N VAL A 894 1.26 20.92 26.45
CA VAL A 894 2.11 22.10 26.60
C VAL A 894 2.23 22.92 25.32
N TYR A 895 2.44 24.21 25.46
CA TYR A 895 2.95 25.03 24.36
C TYR A 895 4.48 25.07 24.42
N LEU A 896 5.11 24.94 23.25
CA LEU A 896 6.57 24.89 23.13
C LEU A 896 7.06 25.96 22.16
N THR A 897 7.97 26.81 22.63
CA THR A 897 8.65 27.83 21.83
C THR A 897 10.17 27.75 22.05
N PHE A 898 10.97 28.24 21.10
CA PHE A 898 12.42 28.29 21.25
C PHE A 898 12.94 29.73 21.20
N TYR A 899 14.08 29.94 21.85
CA TYR A 899 14.75 31.25 21.81
C TYR A 899 15.60 31.39 20.55
N ASP A 900 15.31 32.40 19.72
CA ASP A 900 16.02 32.64 18.44
C ASP A 900 17.26 33.54 18.59
N GLY A 901 17.42 34.20 19.75
CA GLY A 901 18.46 35.19 20.01
C GLY A 901 17.91 36.53 20.51
N TYR A 902 16.64 36.83 20.19
CA TYR A 902 15.93 38.05 20.58
C TYR A 902 14.65 37.74 21.37
N GLU A 903 13.84 36.80 20.89
CA GLU A 903 12.56 36.43 21.50
C GLU A 903 12.27 34.93 21.41
N TYR A 904 11.16 34.51 22.01
CA TYR A 904 10.68 33.13 21.89
C TYR A 904 9.70 33.03 20.72
N VAL A 905 10.05 32.21 19.73
CA VAL A 905 9.27 32.02 18.50
C VAL A 905 8.82 30.56 18.34
N GLU A 906 7.86 30.34 17.46
CA GLU A 906 7.31 29.03 17.12
C GLU A 906 8.28 28.16 16.31
N PHE A 907 8.15 26.85 16.46
CA PHE A 907 8.83 25.90 15.58
C PHE A 907 8.09 25.77 14.24
N LEU A 908 8.83 25.35 13.21
CA LEU A 908 8.25 24.87 11.95
C LEU A 908 8.17 23.35 11.98
N LEU A 909 7.06 22.79 11.52
CA LEU A 909 6.93 21.37 11.21
C LEU A 909 7.37 21.13 9.75
N ASP A 910 8.39 20.29 9.57
CA ASP A 910 8.76 19.75 8.27
C ASP A 910 7.87 18.53 7.97
N ASN A 911 6.79 18.73 7.20
CA ASN A 911 5.83 17.68 6.86
C ASN A 911 6.42 16.56 6.00
N PHE A 912 7.59 16.77 5.38
CA PHE A 912 8.26 15.74 4.59
C PHE A 912 9.05 14.78 5.49
N LYS A 913 9.72 15.32 6.52
CA LYS A 913 10.53 14.52 7.46
C LYS A 913 9.77 14.16 8.75
N ASN A 914 8.61 14.76 9.00
CA ASN A 914 7.86 14.72 10.27
C ASN A 914 8.75 15.07 11.48
N ILE A 915 9.47 16.19 11.38
CA ILE A 915 10.35 16.71 12.45
C ILE A 915 10.05 18.19 12.68
N ILE A 916 10.33 18.67 13.90
CA ILE A 916 10.33 20.11 14.20
C ILE A 916 11.70 20.72 13.89
N VAL A 917 11.69 21.88 13.24
CA VAL A 917 12.89 22.64 12.83
C VAL A 917 12.73 24.13 13.16
N LYS A 918 13.86 24.85 13.25
CA LYS A 918 13.87 26.30 13.51
C LYS A 918 13.75 27.15 12.25
N GLU A 919 14.30 26.65 11.14
CA GLU A 919 14.39 27.38 9.88
C GLU A 919 14.06 26.45 8.71
N GLU A 920 13.55 27.03 7.63
CA GLU A 920 13.39 26.34 6.36
C GLU A 920 14.75 25.96 5.76
N GLU A 921 14.81 24.80 5.10
CA GLU A 921 16.00 24.38 4.37
C GLU A 921 16.36 25.35 3.22
N LYS A 922 17.62 25.79 3.20
CA LYS A 922 18.14 26.75 2.21
C LYS A 922 18.25 26.10 0.83
N GLY A 923 17.95 26.88 -0.22
CA GLY A 923 18.06 26.44 -1.62
C GLY A 923 16.81 25.75 -2.20
N LEU A 924 15.76 25.56 -1.40
CA LEU A 924 14.46 25.09 -1.90
C LEU A 924 13.70 26.22 -2.61
N LYS A 925 12.99 25.87 -3.70
CA LYS A 925 12.01 26.76 -4.36
C LYS A 925 10.91 27.19 -3.40
N GLY A 926 10.36 28.39 -3.59
CA GLY A 926 9.27 28.93 -2.76
C GLY A 926 8.04 28.01 -2.70
N SER A 927 7.63 27.44 -3.84
CA SER A 927 6.51 26.49 -3.92
C SER A 927 6.73 25.24 -3.06
N VAL A 928 7.95 24.69 -3.05
CA VAL A 928 8.33 23.52 -2.25
C VAL A 928 8.31 23.85 -0.76
N LYS A 929 8.81 25.03 -0.37
CA LYS A 929 8.79 25.51 1.02
C LYS A 929 7.36 25.63 1.54
N TYR A 930 6.49 26.26 0.75
CA TYR A 930 5.07 26.43 1.08
C TYR A 930 4.37 25.10 1.38
N ARG A 931 4.60 24.07 0.55
CA ARG A 931 4.00 22.73 0.73
C ARG A 931 4.65 21.92 1.86
N ARG A 932 5.93 22.14 2.15
CA ARG A 932 6.71 21.33 3.10
C ARG A 932 6.61 21.82 4.54
N TYR A 933 6.61 23.12 4.78
CA TYR A 933 6.68 23.67 6.15
C TYR A 933 5.34 24.21 6.64
N THR A 934 5.05 23.97 7.93
CA THR A 934 3.89 24.51 8.65
C THR A 934 4.35 25.16 9.95
N SER A 935 3.98 26.41 10.19
CA SER A 935 4.26 27.09 11.46
C SER A 935 3.39 26.52 12.59
N LEU A 936 4.00 26.22 13.73
CA LEU A 936 3.35 25.63 14.90
C LEU A 936 2.98 26.71 15.93
N TYR A 937 2.10 27.63 15.55
CA TYR A 937 1.66 28.70 16.44
C TYR A 937 1.00 28.15 17.72
N PRO A 938 1.34 28.68 18.91
CA PRO A 938 0.72 28.24 20.17
C PRO A 938 -0.81 28.39 20.21
N GLU A 939 -1.39 29.37 19.52
CA GLU A 939 -2.86 29.47 19.40
C GLU A 939 -3.50 28.29 18.66
N ASP A 940 -2.77 27.69 17.72
CA ASP A 940 -3.28 26.65 16.83
C ASP A 940 -2.80 25.25 17.21
N TYR A 941 -1.67 25.11 17.90
CA TYR A 941 -1.01 23.83 18.15
C TYR A 941 -0.59 23.59 19.60
N VAL A 942 -0.78 22.35 20.07
CA VAL A 942 -0.42 21.88 21.42
C VAL A 942 0.49 20.66 21.31
N PHE A 943 1.57 20.62 22.10
CA PHE A 943 2.48 19.47 22.19
C PHE A 943 2.02 18.50 23.27
N ILE A 944 2.11 17.20 22.97
CA ILE A 944 1.82 16.12 23.92
C ILE A 944 3.14 15.64 24.53
N VAL A 945 3.20 15.57 25.86
CA VAL A 945 4.42 15.21 26.60
C VAL A 945 4.18 14.15 27.68
N ASP A 946 5.19 13.31 27.92
CA ASP A 946 5.25 12.37 29.05
C ASP A 946 6.50 12.61 29.90
N PHE A 947 6.41 12.41 31.21
CA PHE A 947 7.56 12.49 32.11
C PHE A 947 8.49 11.30 31.90
N THR A 948 9.81 11.54 31.82
CA THR A 948 10.79 10.47 31.57
C THR A 948 12.07 10.69 32.35
N ASP A 949 12.65 9.58 32.82
CA ASP A 949 14.02 9.54 33.38
C ASP A 949 15.06 9.14 32.30
N SER A 950 14.59 8.74 31.11
CA SER A 950 15.45 8.27 30.02
C SER A 950 15.95 9.45 29.17
N ILE A 951 17.12 9.96 29.54
CA ILE A 951 17.79 11.05 28.82
C ILE A 951 18.74 10.47 27.77
N PRO A 952 18.72 10.93 26.50
CA PRO A 952 19.69 10.53 25.48
C PRO A 952 21.13 10.81 25.94
N MET A 953 22.02 9.81 25.93
CA MET A 953 23.41 9.99 26.37
C MET A 953 24.17 10.95 25.45
N LEU A 954 24.65 12.06 26.02
CA LEU A 954 25.66 12.91 25.40
C LEU A 954 26.99 12.14 25.40
N LYS A 955 27.65 11.99 24.23
CA LYS A 955 29.07 11.58 24.22
C LYS A 955 29.87 12.65 24.98
N GLU A 956 30.73 12.20 25.90
CA GLU A 956 31.38 12.97 26.97
C GLU A 956 32.30 14.14 26.56
N ASP A 957 32.37 14.54 25.28
CA ASP A 957 33.24 15.64 24.85
C ASP A 957 32.67 17.05 25.12
N ILE A 958 31.52 17.17 25.81
CA ILE A 958 30.90 18.47 26.16
C ILE A 958 30.52 18.58 27.65
N VAL A 959 30.83 17.57 28.48
CA VAL A 959 30.64 17.68 29.95
C VAL A 959 31.90 18.28 30.59
N ASN A 960 32.14 19.56 30.32
CA ASN A 960 33.03 20.39 31.14
C ASN A 960 32.70 21.90 31.03
N PHE A 961 31.41 22.24 30.95
CA PHE A 961 30.94 23.64 31.05
C PHE A 961 30.44 24.04 32.45
N SER A 962 30.40 23.11 33.41
CA SER A 962 30.08 23.42 34.82
C SER A 962 31.29 23.89 35.65
N LYS A 963 32.41 24.22 35.01
CA LYS A 963 33.59 24.83 35.68
C LYS A 963 33.98 26.21 35.13
N TYR A 964 33.07 26.89 34.44
CA TYR A 964 33.27 28.27 33.96
C TYR A 964 32.23 29.23 34.51
N ASN A 965 32.09 29.23 35.84
CA ASN A 965 31.56 30.36 36.59
C ASN A 965 32.58 30.74 37.67
N SER A 966 33.77 31.17 37.23
CA SER A 966 34.61 32.17 37.88
C SER A 966 35.94 32.28 37.11
N PHE A 967 35.96 32.99 35.99
CA PHE A 967 37.17 33.77 35.74
C PHE A 967 36.96 35.11 36.42
N LYS A 968 37.64 35.29 37.55
CA LYS A 968 37.98 36.63 38.02
C LYS A 968 38.74 37.31 36.87
N ASN A 969 38.58 38.62 36.74
CA ASN A 969 39.22 39.47 35.73
C ASN A 969 40.77 39.34 35.65
N ASP A 970 41.40 38.56 36.53
CA ASP A 970 42.85 38.42 36.69
C ASP A 970 43.49 37.29 35.84
N ASP A 971 42.73 36.49 35.07
CA ASP A 971 43.27 35.38 34.25
C ASP A 971 43.18 35.58 32.70
N ILE A 972 42.63 36.71 32.23
CA ILE A 972 42.55 37.04 30.79
C ILE A 972 43.96 37.20 30.18
N ASP A 973 44.95 37.54 31.02
CA ASP A 973 46.35 37.73 30.63
C ASP A 973 47.05 36.44 30.13
N LEU A 974 46.49 35.26 30.42
CA LEU A 974 47.15 33.97 30.15
C LEU A 974 46.53 33.15 29.01
N ILE A 975 45.45 33.62 28.35
CA ILE A 975 44.81 32.87 27.26
C ILE A 975 45.60 33.08 25.95
N PRO A 976 46.34 32.07 25.45
CA PRO A 976 47.09 32.17 24.20
C PRO A 976 46.13 32.15 23.00
N ILE A 977 46.45 32.83 21.91
CA ILE A 977 45.61 32.82 20.70
C ILE A 977 45.44 31.42 20.09
N GLU A 978 46.34 30.48 20.39
CA GLU A 978 46.23 29.05 20.04
C GLU A 978 44.94 28.41 20.61
N LYS A 979 44.48 28.88 21.77
CA LYS A 979 43.29 28.33 22.46
C LYS A 979 41.97 28.94 21.96
N LEU A 980 42.02 29.92 21.06
CA LEU A 980 40.83 30.57 20.51
C LEU A 980 40.15 29.76 19.40
N GLY A 981 40.78 28.69 18.91
CA GLY A 981 40.21 27.84 17.85
C GLY A 981 40.02 28.57 16.52
N LEU A 982 40.90 29.53 16.23
CA LEU A 982 40.90 30.30 14.97
C LEU A 982 41.39 29.43 13.82
N SER A 983 40.94 29.72 12.60
CA SER A 983 41.47 29.13 11.39
C SER A 983 42.99 29.33 11.28
N THR A 984 43.68 28.37 10.66
CA THR A 984 45.14 28.41 10.51
C THR A 984 45.63 29.70 9.86
N ASN A 985 44.83 30.27 8.95
CA ASN A 985 45.12 31.54 8.30
C ASN A 985 45.05 32.71 9.30
N THR A 986 43.92 32.87 10.00
CA THR A 986 43.71 33.94 10.98
C THR A 986 44.70 33.85 12.15
N TYR A 987 44.98 32.65 12.63
CA TYR A 987 46.01 32.39 13.65
C TYR A 987 47.41 32.84 13.19
N ASN A 988 47.85 32.45 11.98
CA ASN A 988 49.17 32.81 11.47
C ASN A 988 49.31 34.32 11.22
N ILE A 989 48.25 35.00 10.78
CA ILE A 989 48.23 36.46 10.59
C ILE A 989 48.42 37.16 11.93
N LEU A 990 47.64 36.79 12.97
CA LEU A 990 47.77 37.37 14.31
C LEU A 990 49.15 37.12 14.92
N LYS A 991 49.67 35.89 14.76
CA LYS A 991 51.01 35.51 15.23
C LYS A 991 52.11 36.32 14.52
N SER A 992 51.97 36.57 13.22
CA SER A 992 52.89 37.39 12.43
C SER A 992 52.86 38.87 12.84
N ALA A 993 51.72 39.34 13.36
CA ALA A 993 51.53 40.66 13.94
C ALA A 993 51.98 40.77 15.41
N HIS A 994 52.68 39.75 15.93
CA HIS A 994 53.13 39.63 17.32
C HIS A 994 52.02 39.65 18.39
N ILE A 995 50.78 39.33 18.01
CA ILE A 995 49.65 39.19 18.92
C ILE A 995 49.65 37.75 19.45
N LYS A 996 49.82 37.60 20.78
CA LYS A 996 50.00 36.27 21.40
C LYS A 996 48.88 35.87 22.34
N THR A 997 48.08 36.81 22.84
CA THR A 997 47.04 36.53 23.84
C THR A 997 45.71 37.20 23.50
N ALA A 998 44.62 36.62 24.02
CA ALA A 998 43.27 37.16 23.89
C ALA A 998 43.17 38.59 24.48
N ASN A 999 43.87 38.90 25.58
CA ASN A 999 43.90 40.26 26.15
C ASN A 999 44.44 41.30 25.15
N THR A 1000 45.41 40.91 24.32
CA THR A 1000 46.01 41.81 23.33
C THR A 1000 44.98 42.18 22.26
N ILE A 1001 44.13 41.22 21.87
CA ILE A 1001 43.02 41.41 20.93
C ILE A 1001 41.91 42.25 21.58
N GLU A 1002 41.59 42.01 22.86
CA GLU A 1002 40.57 42.77 23.59
C GLU A 1002 40.91 44.26 23.67
N LYS A 1003 42.19 44.61 23.83
CA LYS A 1003 42.65 46.01 23.90
C LYS A 1003 42.72 46.72 22.55
N MET A 1004 42.59 46.00 21.44
CA MET A 1004 42.59 46.58 20.10
C MET A 1004 41.21 47.13 19.74
N THR A 1005 41.16 48.14 18.88
CA THR A 1005 39.94 48.59 18.22
C THR A 1005 39.73 47.86 16.90
N TYR A 1006 38.52 47.92 16.33
CA TYR A 1006 38.25 47.34 15.00
C TYR A 1006 39.19 47.88 13.92
N ASN A 1007 39.56 49.16 14.01
CA ASN A 1007 40.50 49.79 13.08
C ASN A 1007 41.94 49.28 13.27
N ASP A 1008 42.35 48.99 14.50
CA ASP A 1008 43.68 48.41 14.77
C ASP A 1008 43.80 47.01 14.17
N LEU A 1009 42.74 46.21 14.24
CA LEU A 1009 42.69 44.89 13.61
C LEU A 1009 42.72 44.98 12.07
N LEU A 1010 42.05 45.97 11.47
CA LEU A 1010 42.09 46.20 10.03
C LEU A 1010 43.47 46.66 9.52
N MET A 1011 44.28 47.29 10.37
CA MET A 1011 45.66 47.69 10.03
C MET A 1011 46.64 46.51 10.02
N ILE A 1012 46.23 45.34 10.53
CA ILE A 1012 47.04 44.13 10.45
C ILE A 1012 47.05 43.62 9.01
N LYS A 1013 48.24 43.57 8.43
CA LYS A 1013 48.46 43.17 7.04
C LYS A 1013 47.84 41.80 6.78
N ASN A 1014 46.97 41.72 5.77
CA ASN A 1014 46.21 40.53 5.33
C ASN A 1014 45.08 40.05 6.26
N LEU A 1015 44.70 40.82 7.29
CA LEU A 1015 43.52 40.51 8.10
C LEU A 1015 42.26 41.13 7.48
N ASP A 1016 41.38 40.30 6.92
CA ASP A 1016 40.14 40.76 6.28
C ASP A 1016 38.95 40.82 7.26
N LYS A 1017 37.81 41.34 6.80
CA LYS A 1017 36.60 41.50 7.63
C LYS A 1017 36.06 40.16 8.15
N ASN A 1018 36.25 39.07 7.39
CA ASN A 1018 35.78 37.75 7.77
C ASN A 1018 36.66 37.15 8.89
N ALA A 1019 37.98 37.33 8.80
CA ALA A 1019 38.92 36.96 9.86
C ALA A 1019 38.67 37.76 11.15
N ILE A 1020 38.31 39.04 11.05
CA ILE A 1020 37.93 39.84 12.23
C ILE A 1020 36.63 39.34 12.86
N LEU A 1021 35.63 38.98 12.04
CA LEU A 1021 34.38 38.38 12.54
C LEU A 1021 34.63 37.04 13.22
N GLU A 1022 35.54 36.23 12.67
CA GLU A 1022 36.01 34.97 13.26
C GLU A 1022 36.65 35.22 14.64
N ILE A 1023 37.54 36.22 14.74
CA ILE A 1023 38.16 36.62 16.01
C ILE A 1023 37.11 37.07 17.03
N ILE A 1024 36.17 37.93 16.64
CA ILE A 1024 35.08 38.40 17.52
C ILE A 1024 34.23 37.23 18.02
N THR A 1025 33.93 36.28 17.14
CA THR A 1025 33.14 35.09 17.48
C THR A 1025 33.91 34.19 18.43
N ALA A 1026 35.21 33.99 18.20
CA ALA A 1026 36.09 33.21 19.08
C ALA A 1026 36.23 33.85 20.47
N MET A 1027 36.41 35.17 20.53
CA MET A 1027 36.50 35.93 21.79
C MET A 1027 35.19 35.85 22.58
N ARG A 1028 34.02 35.90 21.91
CA ARG A 1028 32.71 35.71 22.56
C ARG A 1028 32.49 34.29 23.06
N ARG A 1029 32.97 33.28 22.34
CA ARG A 1029 32.88 31.87 22.77
C ARG A 1029 33.58 31.60 24.09
N ILE A 1030 34.67 32.33 24.37
CA ILE A 1030 35.40 32.23 25.64
C ILE A 1030 34.92 33.24 26.70
N GLY A 1031 33.81 33.96 26.45
CA GLY A 1031 33.17 34.85 27.41
C GLY A 1031 33.69 36.30 27.44
N ILE A 1032 34.58 36.71 26.52
CA ILE A 1032 35.10 38.08 26.47
C ILE A 1032 34.15 38.96 25.64
N LYS A 1033 33.67 40.06 26.25
CA LYS A 1033 32.81 41.05 25.58
C LYS A 1033 33.65 42.03 24.76
N VAL A 1034 33.72 41.82 23.45
CA VAL A 1034 34.45 42.68 22.50
C VAL A 1034 33.52 43.55 21.64
N ASP A 1035 32.53 44.21 22.25
CA ASP A 1035 31.54 44.98 21.49
C ASP A 1035 32.11 46.22 20.80
N HIS A 1036 33.25 46.75 21.27
CA HIS A 1036 34.01 47.81 20.61
C HIS A 1036 34.74 47.36 19.34
N LEU A 1037 34.85 46.05 19.08
CA LEU A 1037 35.35 45.50 17.83
C LEU A 1037 34.25 45.38 16.75
N LYS A 1038 33.02 45.83 17.00
CA LYS A 1038 31.98 45.89 15.95
C LYS A 1038 32.18 47.12 15.06
N TYR A 1039 32.05 46.93 13.74
CA TYR A 1039 32.07 48.03 12.78
C TYR A 1039 30.83 48.92 12.92
N ASN A 1040 30.97 50.09 13.54
CA ASN A 1040 29.90 51.10 13.59
C ASN A 1040 29.90 51.91 12.28
N LYS A 1041 28.83 51.75 11.49
CA LYS A 1041 28.62 52.45 10.21
C LYS A 1041 28.20 53.93 10.36
N GLN A 1042 28.35 54.52 11.55
CA GLN A 1042 28.00 55.90 11.87
C GLN A 1042 29.23 56.65 12.36
N ASN A 1043 30.11 57.03 11.44
CA ASN A 1043 30.88 58.29 11.45
C ASN A 1043 31.88 58.29 10.27
N LYS A 1044 31.65 59.24 9.35
CA LYS A 1044 32.28 59.49 8.03
C LYS A 1044 31.79 58.65 6.87
#